data_AF-A0A1C4IPG0-F1
#
_entry.id   AF-A0A1C4IPG0-F1
#
_cell.length_a   1.000
_cell.length_b   1.000
_cell.length_c   1.000
_cell.angle_alpha   90.00
_cell.angle_beta   90.00
_cell.angle_gamma   90.00
#
_symmetry.space_group_name_H-M   'P 1'
#
loop_
_entity.id
_entity.type
_entity.pdbx_description
1 polymer ?
#
loop_
_entity_poly.entity_id
_entity_poly.type
_entity_poly.pdbx_seq_one_letter_code
_entity_poly.pdbx_strand_id
1 'polypeptide(L)'
;MTSPGHTPRVAVVGGGPGGLYAAVLLKRLDPAREITVWERTDPDDTFGFGVVLSDETLGGIEHADPAVHAALRRHFVRWDDIDIVHRGTRQTSTGHGFAALGRRRLLRLLHERCHDLGVDLRADTEAPPPDELAAAHDLVIAADGVHSATRDRYAAVFRPRITAHRCRYIWLAADFAFDAFRFEIAETAHGIMQLHGYPYAPDASTVIVEMREEVWRAAGLDRASEKDSAARCAALFARALGGRPLRSNRSAWNVFRTVVNERWSHGNTVLLGDAAHTAHFSIGSGTKLAVEDALALAAALREHPTLDEALAAYEEERRPVVASTQRAARASLEWFEDLALHVDRPPRQFAFDLLTRSRRVTHDNLRLRDARFTGAVEREFGCPPGTPPMFTPFRLRGLTLRNRVVVSPMDMYSAVDGVPGDFHLVHLGARALGGAGLVMTEMVCVSPEGRITPGCAGLYTGPQADAWRRITDFVHSSAPGTAIGVQLGHSGRKGSTKLMWEGIDEPLPHGNWPLVAASSLRHRPDSQLPRQLGRAQLTDLRHTFVAAARRAARAGFDLLELHCAHGYLLSGFLSPLTNHRTDAYGGSLTARLRFPLEVFDAVRAVWPEERPMTVRISATDWAEGGTTAEDAVEIARAFTAHGADAVDVSTGQVVSGERPEFGRSYQTPFAERIRHEARVPVIAVGAISSWDDVNSLILAGRTDLCALARPHLYDPHWTLHAAAEQGYEGPGVHWPDPYLAGRRPPRTGRTDAPKPRLTLGT
;
A
#
# COMPACT_ATOMS: atom_id res chain seq x y z
N MET A 1 21.40 -24.14 -27.28
CA MET A 1 21.87 -25.28 -28.10
C MET A 1 23.34 -25.10 -28.46
N THR A 2 24.23 -25.95 -27.96
CA THR A 2 25.68 -25.91 -28.21
C THR A 2 26.02 -26.71 -29.47
N SER A 3 26.72 -26.07 -30.41
CA SER A 3 27.57 -26.81 -31.36
C SER A 3 28.60 -27.63 -30.56
N PRO A 4 28.92 -28.87 -30.94
CA PRO A 4 29.91 -29.66 -30.22
C PRO A 4 31.27 -28.94 -30.27
N GLY A 5 31.74 -28.45 -29.11
CA GLY A 5 33.04 -27.78 -28.97
C GLY A 5 33.01 -26.28 -28.60
N HIS A 6 31.85 -25.63 -28.48
CA HIS A 6 31.77 -24.25 -27.98
C HIS A 6 31.61 -24.21 -26.46
N THR A 7 32.64 -23.74 -25.76
CA THR A 7 32.60 -23.49 -24.32
C THR A 7 31.83 -22.19 -24.05
N PRO A 8 30.67 -22.20 -23.37
CA PRO A 8 29.90 -20.98 -23.15
C PRO A 8 30.66 -20.00 -22.24
N ARG A 9 30.81 -18.76 -22.70
CA ARG A 9 31.47 -17.66 -22.00
C ARG A 9 30.43 -16.75 -21.35
N VAL A 10 30.54 -16.54 -20.04
CA VAL A 10 29.63 -15.70 -19.26
C VAL A 10 30.40 -14.55 -18.62
N ALA A 11 29.96 -13.33 -18.87
CA ALA A 11 30.43 -12.14 -18.17
C ALA A 11 29.49 -11.77 -17.03
N VAL A 12 30.03 -11.48 -15.84
CA VAL A 12 29.27 -10.95 -14.71
C VAL A 12 29.86 -9.61 -14.31
N VAL A 13 29.07 -8.55 -14.43
CA VAL A 13 29.46 -7.19 -14.06
C VAL A 13 28.94 -6.92 -12.66
N GLY A 14 29.82 -6.88 -11.66
CA GLY A 14 29.49 -6.67 -10.25
C GLY A 14 29.67 -7.92 -9.37
N GLY A 15 30.54 -7.83 -8.38
CA GLY A 15 30.83 -8.82 -7.34
C GLY A 15 29.99 -8.65 -6.08
N GLY A 16 28.74 -8.17 -6.20
CA GLY A 16 27.77 -8.20 -5.11
C GLY A 16 27.21 -9.61 -4.86
N PRO A 17 26.36 -9.80 -3.82
CA PRO A 17 25.81 -11.12 -3.50
C PRO A 17 25.08 -11.79 -4.67
N GLY A 18 24.33 -11.02 -5.46
CA GLY A 18 23.61 -11.54 -6.64
C GLY A 18 24.54 -12.01 -7.75
N GLY A 19 25.52 -11.19 -8.15
CA GLY A 19 26.46 -11.51 -9.22
C GLY A 19 27.36 -12.70 -8.89
N LEU A 20 27.94 -12.70 -7.69
CA LEU A 20 28.76 -13.83 -7.23
C LEU A 20 27.95 -15.12 -7.13
N TYR A 21 26.73 -15.06 -6.59
CA TYR A 21 25.92 -16.26 -6.45
C TYR A 21 25.42 -16.78 -7.81
N ALA A 22 25.09 -15.89 -8.75
CA ALA A 22 24.81 -16.28 -10.13
C ALA A 22 26.01 -17.01 -10.76
N ALA A 23 27.23 -16.51 -10.58
CA ALA A 23 28.44 -17.18 -11.05
C ALA A 23 28.62 -18.58 -10.44
N VAL A 24 28.43 -18.72 -9.12
CA VAL A 24 28.47 -20.02 -8.41
C VAL A 24 27.45 -21.01 -8.99
N LEU A 25 26.20 -20.58 -9.12
CA LEU A 25 25.11 -21.44 -9.61
C LEU A 25 25.35 -21.89 -11.05
N LEU A 26 25.73 -20.96 -11.93
CA LEU A 26 25.99 -21.26 -13.34
C LEU A 26 27.19 -22.20 -13.52
N LYS A 27 28.27 -22.01 -12.75
CA LYS A 27 29.43 -22.91 -12.79
C LYS A 27 29.10 -24.31 -12.28
N ARG A 28 28.18 -24.43 -11.30
CA ARG A 28 27.71 -25.73 -10.80
C ARG A 28 26.76 -26.46 -11.76
N LEU A 29 25.93 -25.72 -12.48
CA LEU A 29 25.04 -26.28 -13.48
C LEU A 29 25.81 -26.82 -14.69
N ASP A 30 26.92 -26.20 -15.05
CA ASP A 30 27.82 -26.67 -16.11
C ASP A 30 29.28 -26.23 -15.80
N PRO A 31 30.13 -27.16 -15.30
CA PRO A 31 31.53 -26.86 -14.98
C PRO A 31 32.36 -26.40 -16.17
N ALA A 32 31.95 -26.69 -17.41
CA ALA A 32 32.68 -26.30 -18.60
C ALA A 32 32.64 -24.78 -18.85
N ARG A 33 31.60 -24.07 -18.37
CA ARG A 33 31.42 -22.62 -18.61
C ARG A 33 32.62 -21.79 -18.18
N GLU A 34 33.08 -20.90 -19.04
CA GLU A 34 34.07 -19.88 -18.69
C GLU A 34 33.34 -18.66 -18.12
N ILE A 35 33.53 -18.38 -16.83
CA ILE A 35 32.83 -17.28 -16.15
C ILE A 35 33.86 -16.28 -15.64
N THR A 36 33.71 -15.02 -16.05
CA THR A 36 34.52 -13.90 -15.55
C THR A 36 33.63 -12.94 -14.77
N VAL A 37 34.04 -12.57 -13.56
CA VAL A 37 33.36 -11.59 -12.71
C VAL A 37 34.27 -10.37 -12.55
N TRP A 38 33.76 -9.19 -12.89
CA TRP A 38 34.44 -7.92 -12.65
C TRP A 38 33.85 -7.21 -11.43
N GLU A 39 34.69 -6.81 -10.49
CA GLU A 39 34.31 -6.02 -9.32
C GLU A 39 35.27 -4.83 -9.16
N ARG A 40 34.68 -3.64 -9.03
CA ARG A 40 35.39 -2.35 -8.94
C ARG A 40 35.97 -2.08 -7.55
N THR A 41 35.57 -2.87 -6.56
CA THR A 41 35.97 -2.69 -5.16
C THR A 41 36.69 -3.92 -4.63
N ASP A 42 37.59 -3.72 -3.67
CA ASP A 42 38.18 -4.85 -2.96
C ASP A 42 37.10 -5.53 -2.08
N PRO A 43 37.02 -6.88 -2.03
CA PRO A 43 36.09 -7.60 -1.17
C PRO A 43 36.17 -7.26 0.33
N ASP A 44 37.31 -6.78 0.82
CA ASP A 44 37.48 -6.30 2.19
C ASP A 44 37.06 -4.83 2.38
N ASP A 45 36.71 -4.13 1.30
CA ASP A 45 36.46 -2.69 1.20
C ASP A 45 34.99 -2.34 0.84
N THR A 46 34.07 -3.15 1.36
CA THR A 46 32.65 -3.13 0.97
C THR A 46 31.80 -2.21 1.86
N PHE A 47 30.82 -1.51 1.25
CA PHE A 47 29.83 -0.69 1.94
C PHE A 47 28.71 -1.53 2.60
N GLY A 48 28.36 -1.19 3.85
CA GLY A 48 27.30 -1.83 4.64
C GLY A 48 27.80 -2.95 5.57
N PHE A 49 27.19 -3.07 6.75
CA PHE A 49 27.75 -3.86 7.85
C PHE A 49 27.12 -5.27 7.98
N GLY A 50 25.79 -5.37 8.00
CA GLY A 50 25.06 -6.64 8.14
C GLY A 50 24.02 -6.86 7.04
N VAL A 51 23.71 -8.13 6.77
CA VAL A 51 22.62 -8.57 5.90
C VAL A 51 21.68 -9.45 6.70
N VAL A 52 20.39 -9.12 6.67
CA VAL A 52 19.32 -9.95 7.22
C VAL A 52 18.81 -10.87 6.12
N LEU A 53 18.73 -12.18 6.39
CA LEU A 53 18.14 -13.17 5.48
C LEU A 53 16.95 -13.84 6.17
N SER A 54 15.83 -13.94 5.47
CA SER A 54 14.67 -14.69 5.97
C SER A 54 14.88 -16.21 5.83
N ASP A 55 14.25 -17.00 6.71
CA ASP A 55 14.31 -18.47 6.67
C ASP A 55 13.93 -19.06 5.31
N GLU A 56 12.95 -18.48 4.61
CA GLU A 56 12.55 -18.88 3.25
C GLU A 56 13.73 -18.79 2.26
N THR A 57 14.45 -17.67 2.26
CA THR A 57 15.63 -17.45 1.42
C THR A 57 16.74 -18.43 1.78
N LEU A 58 16.92 -18.71 3.07
CA LEU A 58 17.89 -19.71 3.53
C LEU A 58 17.53 -21.11 3.03
N GLY A 59 16.25 -21.48 3.03
CA GLY A 59 15.78 -22.76 2.47
C GLY A 59 16.03 -22.88 0.96
N GLY A 60 15.84 -21.78 0.20
CA GLY A 60 16.17 -21.74 -1.23
C GLY A 60 17.67 -21.93 -1.49
N ILE A 61 18.53 -21.28 -0.69
CA ILE A 61 19.99 -21.48 -0.74
C ILE A 61 20.34 -22.91 -0.33
N GLU A 62 19.72 -23.47 0.70
CA GLU A 62 19.96 -24.85 1.17
C GLU A 62 19.69 -25.88 0.07
N HIS A 63 18.58 -25.75 -0.65
CA HIS A 63 18.25 -26.65 -1.74
C HIS A 63 19.23 -26.53 -2.92
N ALA A 64 19.58 -25.29 -3.28
CA ALA A 64 20.44 -25.03 -4.43
C ALA A 64 21.92 -25.34 -4.15
N ASP A 65 22.47 -24.84 -3.03
CA ASP A 65 23.84 -25.02 -2.58
C ASP A 65 23.93 -25.29 -1.06
N PRO A 66 23.81 -26.57 -0.65
CA PRO A 66 23.94 -26.97 0.75
C PRO A 66 25.27 -26.55 1.40
N ALA A 67 26.36 -26.43 0.62
CA ALA A 67 27.67 -26.05 1.14
C ALA A 67 27.72 -24.56 1.49
N VAL A 68 27.21 -23.69 0.61
CA VAL A 68 27.05 -22.25 0.90
C VAL A 68 26.10 -22.06 2.08
N HIS A 69 24.96 -22.75 2.11
CA HIS A 69 24.03 -22.68 3.24
C HIS A 69 24.70 -23.07 4.56
N ALA A 70 25.41 -24.20 4.61
CA ALA A 70 26.10 -24.66 5.80
C ALA A 70 27.20 -23.67 6.26
N ALA A 71 27.92 -23.06 5.32
CA ALA A 71 28.93 -22.05 5.62
C ALA A 71 28.30 -20.76 6.20
N LEU A 72 27.23 -20.26 5.58
CA LEU A 72 26.48 -19.08 6.06
C LEU A 72 25.90 -19.33 7.45
N ARG A 73 25.31 -20.51 7.67
CA ARG A 73 24.65 -20.88 8.92
C ARG A 73 25.57 -20.83 10.14
N ARG A 74 26.86 -21.09 9.98
CA ARG A 74 27.86 -21.02 11.07
C ARG A 74 28.12 -19.60 11.57
N HIS A 75 27.74 -18.58 10.80
CA HIS A 75 28.02 -17.17 11.08
C HIS A 75 26.78 -16.35 11.38
N PHE A 76 25.57 -16.94 11.38
CA PHE A 76 24.36 -16.20 11.71
C PHE A 76 24.31 -15.85 13.19
N VAL A 77 24.04 -14.57 13.45
CA VAL A 77 23.41 -14.15 14.71
C VAL A 77 21.91 -14.26 14.52
N ARG A 78 21.24 -14.85 15.51
CA ARG A 78 19.78 -14.97 15.55
C ARG A 78 19.22 -14.24 16.76
N TRP A 79 18.06 -13.64 16.57
CA TRP A 79 17.29 -12.98 17.62
C TRP A 79 15.82 -12.94 17.18
N ASP A 80 14.91 -12.81 18.15
CA ASP A 80 13.47 -12.83 17.88
C ASP A 80 12.80 -11.47 18.11
N ASP A 81 13.39 -10.64 18.96
CA ASP A 81 12.74 -9.44 19.48
C ASP A 81 12.93 -8.24 18.56
N ILE A 82 11.90 -7.39 18.51
CA ILE A 82 11.95 -6.03 18.00
C ILE A 82 11.66 -5.07 19.16
N ASP A 83 12.61 -4.20 19.46
CA ASP A 83 12.46 -3.11 20.40
C ASP A 83 12.13 -1.81 19.66
N ILE A 84 10.99 -1.21 19.99
CA ILE A 84 10.58 0.12 19.51
C ILE A 84 10.66 1.09 20.69
N VAL A 85 11.54 2.08 20.58
CA VAL A 85 11.73 3.12 21.59
C VAL A 85 11.26 4.46 21.04
N HIS A 86 10.28 5.04 21.72
CA HIS A 86 9.69 6.33 21.38
C HIS A 86 9.32 7.08 22.67
N ARG A 87 9.68 8.37 22.75
CA ARG A 87 9.50 9.22 23.95
C ARG A 87 9.95 8.55 25.25
N GLY A 88 11.10 7.86 25.19
CA GLY A 88 11.72 7.18 26.33
C GLY A 88 10.99 5.91 26.80
N THR A 89 9.90 5.51 26.13
CA THR A 89 9.16 4.28 26.39
C THR A 89 9.61 3.21 25.40
N ARG A 90 9.94 2.02 25.90
CA ARG A 90 10.30 0.85 25.09
C ARG A 90 9.12 -0.11 25.01
N GLN A 91 8.72 -0.47 23.79
CA GLN A 91 7.80 -1.57 23.50
C GLN A 91 8.60 -2.69 22.84
N THR A 92 8.44 -3.91 23.31
CA THR A 92 9.07 -5.10 22.73
C THR A 92 7.99 -5.96 22.10
N SER A 93 8.20 -6.39 20.86
CA SER A 93 7.42 -7.43 20.21
C SER A 93 8.32 -8.61 19.88
N THR A 94 7.92 -9.81 20.27
CA THR A 94 8.72 -11.04 20.12
C THR A 94 8.21 -11.94 18.97
N GLY A 95 8.88 -13.07 18.75
CA GLY A 95 8.44 -14.12 17.81
C GLY A 95 8.63 -13.76 16.33
N HIS A 96 9.48 -12.79 15.99
CA HIS A 96 9.70 -12.40 14.59
C HIS A 96 10.70 -13.29 13.85
N GLY A 97 11.67 -13.87 14.55
CA GLY A 97 12.67 -14.78 13.98
C GLY A 97 13.56 -14.11 12.94
N PHE A 98 14.70 -13.58 13.36
CA PHE A 98 15.68 -12.97 12.47
C PHE A 98 16.99 -13.73 12.46
N ALA A 99 17.65 -13.70 11.30
CA ALA A 99 19.03 -14.13 11.13
C ALA A 99 19.80 -13.07 10.35
N ALA A 100 20.98 -12.68 10.84
CA ALA A 100 21.88 -11.81 10.10
C ALA A 100 23.32 -12.26 10.20
N LEU A 101 24.10 -11.88 9.18
CA LEU A 101 25.54 -12.06 9.14
C LEU A 101 26.21 -10.80 8.61
N GLY A 102 27.49 -10.62 8.94
CA GLY A 102 28.29 -9.52 8.39
C GLY A 102 28.40 -9.59 6.87
N ARG A 103 28.13 -8.48 6.17
CA ARG A 103 28.17 -8.41 4.70
C ARG A 103 29.54 -8.80 4.14
N ARG A 104 30.62 -8.32 4.75
CA ARG A 104 32.00 -8.70 4.39
C ARG A 104 32.21 -10.21 4.50
N ARG A 105 31.64 -10.86 5.51
CA ARG A 105 31.74 -12.31 5.68
C ARG A 105 30.96 -13.06 4.60
N LEU A 106 29.75 -12.60 4.27
CA LEU A 106 28.95 -13.13 3.15
C LEU A 106 29.74 -13.09 1.83
N LEU A 107 30.28 -11.92 1.48
CA LEU A 107 31.02 -11.74 0.23
C LEU A 107 32.28 -12.60 0.18
N ARG A 108 33.03 -12.68 1.29
CA ARG A 108 34.21 -13.55 1.38
C ARG A 108 33.87 -15.03 1.12
N LEU A 109 32.80 -15.54 1.73
CA LEU A 109 32.36 -16.93 1.52
C LEU A 109 31.96 -17.19 0.06
N LEU A 110 31.31 -16.22 -0.60
CA LEU A 110 30.96 -16.33 -2.01
C LEU A 110 32.20 -16.22 -2.93
N HIS A 111 33.18 -15.38 -2.58
CA HIS A 111 34.47 -15.31 -3.28
C HIS A 111 35.25 -16.62 -3.19
N GLU A 112 35.39 -17.16 -1.98
CA GLU A 112 36.01 -18.47 -1.74
C GLU A 112 35.33 -19.54 -2.59
N ARG A 113 33.99 -19.54 -2.64
CA ARG A 113 33.23 -20.50 -3.44
C ARG A 113 33.43 -20.33 -4.95
N CYS A 114 33.45 -19.10 -5.45
CA CYS A 114 33.75 -18.80 -6.85
C CYS A 114 35.15 -19.30 -7.24
N HIS A 115 36.15 -19.03 -6.40
CA HIS A 115 37.52 -19.49 -6.60
C HIS A 115 37.61 -21.03 -6.63
N ASP A 116 36.99 -21.71 -5.67
CA ASP A 116 36.97 -23.18 -5.60
C ASP A 116 36.33 -23.84 -6.84
N LEU A 117 35.39 -23.15 -7.48
CA LEU A 117 34.71 -23.59 -8.69
C LEU A 117 35.44 -23.16 -9.98
N GLY A 118 36.55 -22.42 -9.88
CA GLY A 118 37.33 -21.96 -11.02
C GLY A 118 36.68 -20.83 -11.82
N VAL A 119 36.00 -19.90 -11.15
CA VAL A 119 35.52 -18.62 -11.73
C VAL A 119 36.68 -17.62 -11.77
N ASP A 120 36.86 -16.91 -12.89
CA ASP A 120 37.85 -15.83 -13.03
C ASP A 120 37.32 -14.56 -12.31
N LEU A 121 37.80 -14.31 -11.09
CA LEU A 121 37.44 -13.14 -10.29
C LEU A 121 38.45 -12.00 -10.50
N ARG A 122 38.01 -10.90 -11.10
CA ARG A 122 38.81 -9.68 -11.32
C ARG A 122 38.37 -8.58 -10.36
N ALA A 123 39.04 -8.52 -9.20
CA ALA A 123 38.83 -7.48 -8.20
C ALA A 123 39.59 -6.19 -8.55
N ASP A 124 39.17 -5.06 -7.96
CA ASP A 124 39.72 -3.72 -8.23
C ASP A 124 39.84 -3.41 -9.74
N THR A 125 38.90 -3.94 -10.53
CA THR A 125 38.94 -3.88 -11.98
C THR A 125 37.58 -3.43 -12.51
N GLU A 126 37.58 -2.33 -13.27
CA GLU A 126 36.39 -1.90 -13.99
C GLU A 126 36.07 -2.86 -15.14
N ALA A 127 34.78 -3.19 -15.29
CA ALA A 127 34.35 -4.05 -16.37
C ALA A 127 34.50 -3.34 -17.73
N PRO A 128 34.81 -4.08 -18.81
CA PRO A 128 34.75 -3.53 -20.16
C PRO A 128 33.38 -2.92 -20.48
N PRO A 129 33.30 -2.01 -21.47
CA PRO A 129 32.03 -1.42 -21.90
C PRO A 129 30.97 -2.48 -22.22
N PRO A 130 29.68 -2.23 -21.90
CA PRO A 130 28.62 -3.24 -22.08
C PRO A 130 28.54 -3.82 -23.50
N ASP A 131 28.78 -3.01 -24.53
CA ASP A 131 28.74 -3.47 -25.93
C ASP A 131 29.86 -4.45 -26.27
N GLU A 132 31.05 -4.25 -25.70
CA GLU A 132 32.18 -5.16 -25.88
C GLU A 132 31.93 -6.48 -25.16
N LEU A 133 31.36 -6.43 -23.94
CA LEU A 133 30.97 -7.63 -23.20
C LEU A 133 29.90 -8.42 -23.95
N ALA A 134 28.86 -7.75 -24.45
CA ALA A 134 27.77 -8.37 -25.20
C ALA A 134 28.26 -9.02 -26.50
N ALA A 135 29.23 -8.42 -27.20
CA ALA A 135 29.82 -9.00 -28.40
C ALA A 135 30.77 -10.17 -28.11
N ALA A 136 31.46 -10.15 -26.97
CA ALA A 136 32.51 -11.12 -26.64
C ALA A 136 32.03 -12.33 -25.81
N HIS A 137 30.81 -12.33 -25.28
CA HIS A 137 30.31 -13.38 -24.39
C HIS A 137 28.98 -13.94 -24.90
N ASP A 138 28.63 -15.15 -24.47
CA ASP A 138 27.34 -15.77 -24.79
C ASP A 138 26.22 -15.28 -23.85
N LEU A 139 26.59 -14.79 -22.66
CA LEU A 139 25.69 -14.19 -21.68
C LEU A 139 26.43 -13.10 -20.88
N VAL A 140 25.78 -11.96 -20.68
CA VAL A 140 26.24 -10.89 -19.79
C VAL A 140 25.21 -10.68 -18.68
N ILE A 141 25.65 -10.83 -17.43
CA ILE A 141 24.84 -10.58 -16.24
C ILE A 141 25.30 -9.27 -15.62
N ALA A 142 24.47 -8.23 -15.72
CA ALA A 142 24.71 -6.95 -15.10
C ALA A 142 24.12 -6.92 -13.67
N ALA A 143 24.99 -7.11 -12.69
CA ALA A 143 24.72 -7.05 -11.25
C ALA A 143 25.47 -5.86 -10.59
N ASP A 144 25.69 -4.79 -11.34
CA ASP A 144 26.52 -3.62 -11.01
C ASP A 144 25.80 -2.54 -10.18
N GLY A 145 24.64 -2.89 -9.65
CA GLY A 145 23.91 -2.16 -8.61
C GLY A 145 23.10 -0.97 -9.11
N VAL A 146 22.68 -0.13 -8.17
CA VAL A 146 21.77 1.01 -8.44
C VAL A 146 22.34 2.01 -9.47
N HIS A 147 23.67 2.11 -9.58
CA HIS A 147 24.38 2.95 -10.54
C HIS A 147 24.89 2.16 -11.77
N SER A 148 24.09 1.18 -12.22
CA SER A 148 24.44 0.28 -13.34
C SER A 148 24.77 1.03 -14.63
N ALA A 149 26.01 0.87 -15.10
CA ALA A 149 26.45 1.42 -16.38
C ALA A 149 25.80 0.67 -17.56
N THR A 150 25.56 -0.63 -17.39
CA THR A 150 24.87 -1.45 -18.40
C THR A 150 23.43 -1.01 -18.60
N ARG A 151 22.70 -0.76 -17.49
CA ARG A 151 21.32 -0.25 -17.58
C ARG A 151 21.27 1.10 -18.26
N ASP A 152 22.20 2.00 -17.91
CA ASP A 152 22.25 3.34 -18.47
C ASP A 152 22.63 3.30 -19.97
N ARG A 153 23.53 2.40 -20.38
CA ARG A 153 23.92 2.20 -21.78
C ARG A 153 22.74 1.77 -22.65
N TYR A 154 21.92 0.85 -22.17
CA TYR A 154 20.75 0.32 -22.89
C TYR A 154 19.42 0.89 -22.39
N ALA A 155 19.42 2.12 -21.86
CA ALA A 155 18.23 2.73 -21.27
C ALA A 155 17.03 2.83 -22.22
N ALA A 156 17.27 2.93 -23.53
CA ALA A 156 16.21 2.92 -24.55
C ALA A 156 15.44 1.59 -24.61
N VAL A 157 16.07 0.49 -24.22
CA VAL A 157 15.49 -0.87 -24.18
C VAL A 157 14.90 -1.16 -22.80
N PHE A 158 15.70 -0.98 -21.74
CA PHE A 158 15.27 -1.30 -20.37
C PHE A 158 14.23 -0.33 -19.83
N ARG A 159 14.24 0.92 -20.32
CA ARG A 159 13.35 2.03 -19.93
C ARG A 159 13.28 2.18 -18.40
N PRO A 160 14.41 2.51 -17.75
CA PRO A 160 14.45 2.67 -16.31
C PRO A 160 13.61 3.87 -15.85
N ARG A 161 12.86 3.68 -14.78
CA ARG A 161 12.30 4.74 -13.94
C ARG A 161 13.03 4.72 -12.60
N ILE A 162 13.74 5.81 -12.31
CA ILE A 162 14.51 5.99 -11.08
C ILE A 162 13.86 7.11 -10.26
N THR A 163 13.36 6.77 -9.07
CA THR A 163 12.73 7.72 -8.15
C THR A 163 13.63 7.94 -6.95
N ALA A 164 14.05 9.18 -6.72
CA ALA A 164 14.77 9.59 -5.52
C ALA A 164 13.77 9.98 -4.41
N HIS A 165 14.09 9.59 -3.18
CA HIS A 165 13.22 9.75 -2.01
C HIS A 165 13.68 10.87 -1.07
N ARG A 166 12.82 11.26 -0.14
CA ARG A 166 12.93 12.47 0.71
C ARG A 166 13.80 12.29 1.95
N CYS A 167 14.15 11.05 2.30
CA CYS A 167 15.00 10.73 3.44
C CYS A 167 16.48 10.58 3.06
N ARG A 168 17.35 11.11 3.93
CA ARG A 168 18.80 10.90 3.95
C ARG A 168 19.11 9.80 4.97
N TYR A 169 19.98 8.87 4.59
CA TYR A 169 20.41 7.79 5.49
C TYR A 169 21.92 7.56 5.44
N ILE A 170 22.48 7.04 6.54
CA ILE A 170 23.88 6.62 6.64
C ILE A 170 23.97 5.26 7.34
N TRP A 171 24.85 4.38 6.85
CA TRP A 171 25.17 3.10 7.48
C TRP A 171 26.42 3.23 8.34
N LEU A 172 26.34 2.79 9.58
CA LEU A 172 27.38 2.81 10.61
C LEU A 172 27.42 1.45 11.33
N ALA A 173 28.44 1.22 12.14
CA ALA A 173 28.55 0.05 13.00
C ALA A 173 28.69 0.42 14.48
N ALA A 174 28.14 -0.43 15.33
CA ALA A 174 28.43 -0.47 16.75
C ALA A 174 29.32 -1.68 17.06
N ASP A 175 30.27 -1.52 17.99
CA ASP A 175 31.18 -2.59 18.47
C ASP A 175 30.59 -3.39 19.63
N PHE A 176 29.28 -3.59 19.55
CA PHE A 176 28.53 -4.48 20.41
C PHE A 176 27.32 -5.02 19.64
N ALA A 177 26.81 -6.19 20.07
CA ALA A 177 25.54 -6.72 19.61
C ALA A 177 24.36 -6.06 20.36
N PHE A 178 23.33 -5.59 19.64
CA PHE A 178 22.02 -5.37 20.24
C PHE A 178 21.36 -6.73 20.51
N ASP A 179 20.60 -6.82 21.60
CA ASP A 179 19.84 -8.03 21.95
C ASP A 179 18.60 -8.24 21.06
N ALA A 180 18.17 -7.19 20.34
CA ALA A 180 16.97 -7.14 19.52
C ALA A 180 17.18 -6.25 18.28
N PHE A 181 16.28 -6.37 17.29
CA PHE A 181 16.18 -5.33 16.26
C PHE A 181 15.63 -4.08 16.92
N ARG A 182 16.36 -2.98 16.88
CA ARG A 182 16.00 -1.73 17.56
C ARG A 182 15.57 -0.66 16.58
N PHE A 183 14.37 -0.12 16.78
CA PHE A 183 13.95 1.18 16.26
C PHE A 183 14.02 2.19 17.39
N GLU A 184 14.83 3.23 17.26
CA GLU A 184 14.88 4.35 18.20
C GLU A 184 14.46 5.64 17.50
N ILE A 185 13.40 6.28 17.99
CA ILE A 185 12.89 7.54 17.47
C ILE A 185 13.36 8.70 18.35
N ALA A 186 14.10 9.63 17.77
CA ALA A 186 14.61 10.83 18.43
C ALA A 186 13.89 12.07 17.91
N GLU A 187 13.12 12.73 18.77
CA GLU A 187 12.55 14.06 18.53
C GLU A 187 13.58 15.10 18.99
N THR A 188 14.21 15.80 18.04
CA THR A 188 15.28 16.77 18.30
C THR A 188 14.83 18.20 17.99
N ALA A 189 15.63 19.20 18.37
CA ALA A 189 15.40 20.59 17.98
C ALA A 189 15.46 20.82 16.45
N HIS A 190 16.03 19.88 15.69
CA HIS A 190 16.12 19.94 14.23
C HIS A 190 14.97 19.22 13.51
N GLY A 191 14.15 18.47 14.25
CA GLY A 191 13.13 17.57 13.72
C GLY A 191 13.34 16.12 14.15
N ILE A 192 12.60 15.22 13.52
CA ILE A 192 12.57 13.80 13.89
C ILE A 192 13.65 13.04 13.15
N MET A 193 14.41 12.23 13.89
CA MET A 193 15.44 11.33 13.38
C MET A 193 15.16 9.92 13.89
N GLN A 194 15.64 8.92 13.17
CA GLN A 194 15.49 7.53 13.58
C GLN A 194 16.77 6.73 13.41
N LEU A 195 16.90 5.73 14.28
CA LEU A 195 17.95 4.73 14.24
C LEU A 195 17.35 3.34 14.08
N HIS A 196 17.90 2.57 13.15
CA HIS A 196 17.68 1.14 12.99
C HIS A 196 18.94 0.40 13.42
N GLY A 197 18.86 -0.41 14.47
CA GLY A 197 19.97 -1.19 15.01
C GLY A 197 19.69 -2.68 14.93
N TYR A 198 20.63 -3.49 14.47
CA TYR A 198 20.50 -4.95 14.56
C TYR A 198 21.87 -5.65 14.57
N PRO A 199 22.02 -6.75 15.31
CA PRO A 199 23.28 -7.46 15.39
C PRO A 199 23.57 -8.20 14.08
N TYR A 200 24.84 -8.30 13.70
CA TYR A 200 25.29 -9.13 12.58
C TYR A 200 26.49 -10.02 12.94
N ALA A 201 27.07 -9.80 14.13
CA ALA A 201 28.07 -10.64 14.76
C ALA A 201 27.82 -10.64 16.29
N PRO A 202 28.35 -11.62 17.05
CA PRO A 202 28.17 -11.70 18.51
C PRO A 202 28.62 -10.44 19.27
N ASP A 203 29.51 -9.65 18.67
CA ASP A 203 30.13 -8.46 19.23
C ASP A 203 29.94 -7.21 18.35
N ALA A 204 29.04 -7.23 17.35
CA ALA A 204 28.86 -6.09 16.46
C ALA A 204 27.44 -5.96 15.87
N SER A 205 27.02 -4.71 15.66
CA SER A 205 25.72 -4.38 15.08
C SER A 205 25.81 -3.38 13.95
N THR A 206 24.87 -3.50 13.01
CA THR A 206 24.57 -2.45 12.04
C THR A 206 23.78 -1.36 12.74
N VAL A 207 24.09 -0.11 12.42
CA VAL A 207 23.32 1.07 12.82
C VAL A 207 23.04 1.89 11.57
N ILE A 208 21.77 2.06 11.22
CA ILE A 208 21.33 2.94 10.13
C ILE A 208 20.67 4.14 10.78
N VAL A 209 21.15 5.34 10.49
CA VAL A 209 20.48 6.57 10.89
C VAL A 209 19.80 7.19 9.68
N GLU A 210 18.53 7.53 9.82
CA GLU A 210 17.70 8.07 8.75
C GLU A 210 16.89 9.27 9.24
N MET A 211 16.67 10.25 8.36
CA MET A 211 15.82 11.42 8.61
C MET A 211 15.45 12.11 7.30
N ARG A 212 14.44 12.97 7.36
CA ARG A 212 14.07 13.87 6.25
C ARG A 212 15.23 14.80 5.87
N GLU A 213 15.35 15.12 4.58
CA GLU A 213 16.46 15.95 4.08
C GLU A 213 16.53 17.32 4.79
N GLU A 214 15.39 17.96 5.03
CA GLU A 214 15.33 19.22 5.76
C GLU A 214 15.87 19.11 7.19
N VAL A 215 15.64 17.97 7.87
CA VAL A 215 16.15 17.69 9.21
C VAL A 215 17.66 17.44 9.17
N TRP A 216 18.13 16.71 8.17
CA TRP A 216 19.55 16.44 7.94
C TRP A 216 20.36 17.74 7.72
N ARG A 217 19.82 18.66 6.90
CA ARG A 217 20.40 20.00 6.67
C ARG A 217 20.33 20.86 7.94
N ALA A 218 19.20 20.86 8.65
CA ALA A 218 19.02 21.64 9.87
C ALA A 218 19.97 21.19 10.99
N ALA A 219 20.31 19.90 11.05
CA ALA A 219 21.29 19.32 11.98
C ALA A 219 22.75 19.56 11.54
N GLY A 220 22.98 20.18 10.38
CA GLY A 220 24.30 20.44 9.81
C GLY A 220 25.09 19.18 9.46
N LEU A 221 24.39 18.05 9.21
CA LEU A 221 25.00 16.78 8.83
C LEU A 221 25.37 16.74 7.35
N ASP A 222 24.84 17.68 6.55
CA ASP A 222 25.18 17.90 5.13
C ASP A 222 26.62 18.38 4.91
N ARG A 223 27.21 19.00 5.94
CA ARG A 223 28.56 19.55 5.92
C ARG A 223 29.53 18.75 6.79
N ALA A 224 29.05 17.70 7.45
CA ALA A 224 29.86 16.89 8.34
C ALA A 224 30.75 15.93 7.54
N SER A 225 31.99 15.76 7.99
CA SER A 225 32.83 14.66 7.49
C SER A 225 32.21 13.30 7.86
N GLU A 226 32.72 12.21 7.27
CA GLU A 226 32.32 10.84 7.65
C GLU A 226 32.47 10.61 9.16
N LYS A 227 33.63 10.96 9.72
CA LYS A 227 33.94 10.80 11.14
C LYS A 227 33.05 11.68 12.02
N ASP A 228 32.82 12.93 11.62
CA ASP A 228 31.95 13.85 12.37
C ASP A 228 30.49 13.38 12.33
N SER A 229 30.04 12.83 11.20
CA SER A 229 28.70 12.25 11.07
C SER A 229 28.52 11.09 12.05
N ALA A 230 29.47 10.15 12.09
CA ALA A 230 29.42 9.02 13.02
C ALA A 230 29.40 9.48 14.49
N ALA A 231 30.27 10.43 14.86
CA ALA A 231 30.32 10.98 16.21
C ALA A 231 29.03 11.71 16.61
N ARG A 232 28.46 12.52 15.71
CA ARG A 232 27.19 13.23 15.94
C ARG A 232 26.02 12.27 16.07
N CYS A 233 25.93 11.26 15.19
CA CYS A 233 24.93 10.20 15.31
C CYS A 233 25.06 9.47 16.65
N ALA A 234 26.28 9.13 17.08
CA ALA A 234 26.50 8.49 18.37
C ALA A 234 26.03 9.37 19.56
N ALA A 235 26.26 10.68 19.49
CA ALA A 235 25.79 11.63 20.50
C ALA A 235 24.26 11.76 20.51
N LEU A 236 23.63 11.89 19.34
CA LEU A 236 22.17 12.01 19.19
C LEU A 236 21.44 10.77 19.74
N PHE A 237 22.02 9.58 19.55
CA PHE A 237 21.45 8.31 20.00
C PHE A 237 22.20 7.72 21.21
N ALA A 238 22.84 8.56 22.04
CA ALA A 238 23.69 8.10 23.14
C ALA A 238 22.96 7.16 24.11
N ARG A 239 21.67 7.39 24.37
CA ARG A 239 20.84 6.50 25.21
C ARG A 239 20.67 5.12 24.59
N ALA A 240 20.43 5.04 23.27
CA ALA A 240 20.29 3.77 22.57
C ALA A 240 21.62 2.99 22.53
N LEU A 241 22.73 3.70 22.44
CA LEU A 241 24.06 3.14 22.28
C LEU A 241 24.78 2.87 23.61
N GLY A 242 24.24 3.35 24.73
CA GLY A 242 24.91 3.32 26.04
C GLY A 242 26.15 4.22 26.08
N GLY A 243 26.13 5.34 25.37
CA GLY A 243 27.24 6.29 25.28
C GLY A 243 28.44 5.83 24.44
N ARG A 244 28.34 4.67 23.78
CA ARG A 244 29.42 4.10 22.96
C ARG A 244 29.52 4.76 21.58
N PRO A 245 30.72 4.85 20.99
CA PRO A 245 30.91 5.44 19.68
C PRO A 245 30.34 4.56 18.56
N LEU A 246 30.05 5.19 17.42
CA LEU A 246 29.78 4.49 16.17
C LEU A 246 31.03 4.51 15.28
N ARG A 247 31.25 3.41 14.55
CA ARG A 247 32.31 3.27 13.57
C ARG A 247 31.74 3.49 12.17
N SER A 248 32.50 4.19 11.34
CA SER A 248 32.21 4.36 9.93
C SER A 248 33.14 3.48 9.09
N ASN A 249 32.72 3.15 7.87
CA ASN A 249 33.56 2.45 6.89
C ASN A 249 33.19 2.92 5.48
N ARG A 250 33.82 4.02 5.03
CA ARG A 250 33.41 4.75 3.82
C ARG A 250 31.92 5.10 3.85
N SER A 251 31.44 5.45 5.03
CA SER A 251 30.04 5.76 5.28
C SER A 251 29.70 7.13 4.70
N ALA A 252 28.64 7.21 3.90
CA ALA A 252 28.16 8.46 3.32
C ALA A 252 26.65 8.62 3.52
N TRP A 253 26.22 9.88 3.62
CA TRP A 253 24.81 10.23 3.58
C TRP A 253 24.26 10.03 2.17
N ASN A 254 23.33 9.10 2.03
CA ASN A 254 22.73 8.71 0.76
C ASN A 254 21.25 9.04 0.73
N VAL A 255 20.70 9.12 -0.48
CA VAL A 255 19.24 9.07 -0.72
C VAL A 255 18.94 7.73 -1.36
N PHE A 256 17.87 7.09 -0.88
CA PHE A 256 17.43 5.84 -1.46
C PHE A 256 16.83 6.11 -2.84
N ARG A 257 17.12 5.23 -3.79
CA ARG A 257 16.59 5.32 -5.15
C ARG A 257 15.81 4.05 -5.45
N THR A 258 14.52 4.19 -5.74
CA THR A 258 13.73 3.08 -6.28
C THR A 258 14.01 2.98 -7.77
N VAL A 259 14.51 1.83 -8.21
CA VAL A 259 14.74 1.49 -9.62
C VAL A 259 13.65 0.52 -10.06
N VAL A 260 13.00 0.83 -11.17
CA VAL A 260 12.08 -0.07 -11.87
C VAL A 260 12.42 -0.03 -13.35
N ASN A 261 12.59 -1.19 -13.98
CA ASN A 261 12.80 -1.30 -15.42
C ASN A 261 11.58 -1.93 -16.11
N GLU A 262 11.23 -1.45 -17.30
CA GLU A 262 10.17 -2.03 -18.13
C GLU A 262 10.58 -3.40 -18.67
N ARG A 263 11.85 -3.59 -19.03
CA ARG A 263 12.46 -4.87 -19.43
C ARG A 263 13.75 -5.12 -18.66
N TRP A 264 14.08 -6.38 -18.41
CA TRP A 264 15.29 -6.76 -17.67
C TRP A 264 16.35 -7.43 -18.55
N SER A 265 16.04 -7.69 -19.82
CA SER A 265 16.99 -8.28 -20.77
C SER A 265 17.03 -7.55 -22.13
N HIS A 266 18.19 -7.64 -22.78
CA HIS A 266 18.44 -7.15 -24.13
C HIS A 266 19.47 -8.04 -24.83
N GLY A 267 19.04 -8.79 -25.85
CA GLY A 267 19.90 -9.78 -26.50
C GLY A 267 20.42 -10.78 -25.46
N ASN A 268 21.73 -10.94 -25.39
CA ASN A 268 22.39 -11.79 -24.40
C ASN A 268 22.72 -11.09 -23.07
N THR A 269 22.21 -9.88 -22.83
CA THR A 269 22.48 -9.12 -21.59
C THR A 269 21.25 -9.12 -20.69
N VAL A 270 21.43 -9.38 -19.39
CA VAL A 270 20.37 -9.40 -18.38
C VAL A 270 20.75 -8.58 -17.14
N LEU A 271 19.80 -7.82 -16.59
CA LEU A 271 19.92 -7.09 -15.34
C LEU A 271 19.57 -8.01 -14.16
N LEU A 272 20.33 -7.90 -13.06
CA LEU A 272 20.13 -8.71 -11.85
C LEU A 272 20.29 -7.87 -10.58
N GLY A 273 19.44 -8.12 -9.57
CA GLY A 273 19.47 -7.41 -8.30
C GLY A 273 19.23 -5.90 -8.45
N ASP A 274 19.98 -5.07 -7.72
CA ASP A 274 19.78 -3.61 -7.68
C ASP A 274 19.98 -2.91 -9.03
N ALA A 275 20.60 -3.57 -10.02
CA ALA A 275 20.64 -3.07 -11.41
C ALA A 275 19.26 -3.16 -12.08
N ALA A 276 18.52 -4.26 -11.83
CA ALA A 276 17.18 -4.51 -12.35
C ALA A 276 16.09 -3.82 -11.53
N HIS A 277 16.22 -3.83 -10.21
CA HIS A 277 15.21 -3.27 -9.31
C HIS A 277 15.74 -3.13 -7.88
N THR A 278 15.29 -2.09 -7.17
CA THR A 278 15.66 -1.89 -5.76
C THR A 278 14.43 -1.92 -4.85
N ALA A 279 14.63 -2.34 -3.59
CA ALA A 279 13.63 -2.27 -2.53
C ALA A 279 14.25 -1.63 -1.28
N HIS A 280 13.51 -0.73 -0.62
CA HIS A 280 14.00 -0.01 0.55
C HIS A 280 14.48 -0.98 1.65
N PHE A 281 15.62 -0.66 2.29
CA PHE A 281 16.26 -1.52 3.28
C PHE A 281 15.39 -1.76 4.52
N SER A 282 14.39 -0.90 4.77
CA SER A 282 13.51 -0.99 5.93
C SER A 282 12.68 -2.26 6.05
N ILE A 283 12.57 -3.05 4.98
CA ILE A 283 11.90 -4.35 5.00
C ILE A 283 12.87 -5.54 4.84
N GLY A 284 14.18 -5.29 4.80
CA GLY A 284 15.21 -6.33 4.77
C GLY A 284 15.30 -7.13 3.47
N SER A 285 14.85 -6.59 2.33
CA SER A 285 14.67 -7.38 1.10
C SER A 285 15.76 -7.25 0.04
N GLY A 286 16.68 -6.29 0.11
CA GLY A 286 17.62 -6.00 -1.00
C GLY A 286 18.50 -7.20 -1.39
N THR A 287 19.27 -7.74 -0.45
CA THR A 287 20.12 -8.92 -0.71
C THR A 287 19.29 -10.18 -0.97
N LYS A 288 18.14 -10.33 -0.30
CA LYS A 288 17.20 -11.43 -0.55
C LYS A 288 16.77 -11.47 -2.03
N LEU A 289 16.33 -10.34 -2.58
CA LEU A 289 15.90 -10.25 -3.97
C LEU A 289 17.03 -10.61 -4.92
N ALA A 290 18.23 -10.03 -4.75
CA ALA A 290 19.35 -10.31 -5.64
C ALA A 290 19.77 -11.79 -5.67
N VAL A 291 19.68 -12.49 -4.53
CA VAL A 291 19.99 -13.93 -4.43
C VAL A 291 18.89 -14.77 -5.09
N GLU A 292 17.62 -14.43 -4.87
CA GLU A 292 16.50 -15.09 -5.54
C GLU A 292 16.50 -14.89 -7.05
N ASP A 293 16.91 -13.71 -7.52
CA ASP A 293 17.03 -13.42 -8.95
C ASP A 293 18.11 -14.31 -9.58
N ALA A 294 19.25 -14.49 -8.90
CA ALA A 294 20.30 -15.40 -9.34
C ALA A 294 19.81 -16.86 -9.42
N LEU A 295 19.00 -17.31 -8.45
CA LEU A 295 18.39 -18.63 -8.46
C LEU A 295 17.42 -18.82 -9.64
N ALA A 296 16.50 -17.88 -9.84
CA ALA A 296 15.51 -17.94 -10.91
C ALA A 296 16.17 -17.86 -12.29
N LEU A 297 17.17 -16.99 -12.46
CA LEU A 297 17.94 -16.90 -13.71
C LEU A 297 18.66 -18.23 -14.01
N ALA A 298 19.31 -18.83 -13.01
CA ALA A 298 20.00 -20.11 -13.18
C ALA A 298 19.03 -21.27 -13.50
N ALA A 299 17.84 -21.29 -12.87
CA ALA A 299 16.79 -22.27 -13.15
C ALA A 299 16.24 -22.10 -14.58
N ALA A 300 15.90 -20.87 -14.98
CA ALA A 300 15.39 -20.57 -16.31
C ALA A 300 16.39 -20.94 -17.41
N LEU A 301 17.69 -20.66 -17.22
CA LEU A 301 18.75 -21.04 -18.15
C LEU A 301 18.94 -22.56 -18.29
N ARG A 302 18.52 -23.35 -17.29
CA ARG A 302 18.56 -24.82 -17.33
C ARG A 302 17.31 -25.39 -17.98
N GLU A 303 16.15 -24.79 -17.72
CA GLU A 303 14.84 -25.33 -18.09
C GLU A 303 14.42 -24.98 -19.52
N HIS A 304 14.95 -23.89 -20.07
CA HIS A 304 14.63 -23.43 -21.41
C HIS A 304 15.76 -23.69 -22.43
N PRO A 305 15.43 -24.12 -23.66
CA PRO A 305 16.41 -24.51 -24.68
C PRO A 305 17.16 -23.34 -25.35
N THR A 306 16.56 -22.14 -25.33
CA THR A 306 17.14 -20.92 -25.92
C THR A 306 17.34 -19.83 -24.87
N LEU A 307 18.31 -18.94 -25.10
CA LEU A 307 18.60 -17.85 -24.17
C LEU A 307 17.43 -16.86 -24.09
N ASP A 308 16.82 -16.51 -25.21
CA ASP A 308 15.68 -15.60 -25.24
C ASP A 308 14.50 -16.11 -24.41
N GLU A 309 14.17 -17.41 -24.53
CA GLU A 309 13.13 -18.05 -23.72
C GLU A 309 13.49 -18.06 -22.24
N ALA A 310 14.75 -18.36 -21.90
CA ALA A 310 15.21 -18.34 -20.51
C ALA A 310 15.13 -16.95 -19.87
N LEU A 311 15.57 -15.90 -20.60
CA LEU A 311 15.54 -14.53 -20.08
C LEU A 311 14.11 -14.00 -19.95
N ALA A 312 13.21 -14.39 -20.86
CA ALA A 312 11.79 -14.08 -20.76
C ALA A 312 11.14 -14.78 -19.55
N ALA A 313 11.42 -16.08 -19.36
CA ALA A 313 10.89 -16.86 -18.24
C ALA A 313 11.36 -16.31 -16.87
N TYR A 314 12.64 -15.94 -16.76
CA TYR A 314 13.19 -15.27 -15.57
C TYR A 314 12.40 -13.98 -15.25
N GLU A 315 12.16 -13.15 -16.25
CA GLU A 315 11.43 -11.89 -16.06
C GLU A 315 9.96 -12.13 -15.69
N GLU A 316 9.30 -13.09 -16.33
CA GLU A 316 7.90 -13.45 -16.06
C GLU A 316 7.70 -14.01 -14.64
N GLU A 317 8.61 -14.88 -14.17
CA GLU A 317 8.57 -15.45 -12.83
C GLU A 317 8.81 -14.38 -11.75
N ARG A 318 9.85 -13.56 -11.92
CA ARG A 318 10.33 -12.66 -10.86
C ARG A 318 9.55 -11.36 -10.77
N ARG A 319 9.06 -10.82 -11.89
CA ARG A 319 8.40 -9.50 -11.94
C ARG A 319 7.23 -9.36 -10.96
N PRO A 320 6.29 -10.31 -10.81
CA PRO A 320 5.19 -10.19 -9.85
C PRO A 320 5.68 -10.14 -8.39
N VAL A 321 6.68 -10.95 -8.04
CA VAL A 321 7.25 -11.05 -6.68
C VAL A 321 8.01 -9.76 -6.33
N VAL A 322 8.82 -9.27 -7.25
CA VAL A 322 9.54 -7.99 -7.12
C VAL A 322 8.58 -6.83 -7.00
N ALA A 323 7.57 -6.74 -7.87
CA ALA A 323 6.58 -5.67 -7.82
C ALA A 323 5.81 -5.68 -6.48
N SER A 324 5.48 -6.86 -5.94
CA SER A 324 4.87 -7.00 -4.62
C SER A 324 5.79 -6.50 -3.50
N THR A 325 7.07 -6.88 -3.55
CA THR A 325 8.09 -6.47 -2.56
C THR A 325 8.36 -4.97 -2.62
N GLN A 326 8.48 -4.39 -3.81
CA GLN A 326 8.65 -2.94 -4.00
C GLN A 326 7.46 -2.14 -3.47
N ARG A 327 6.22 -2.62 -3.65
CA ARG A 327 5.05 -1.97 -3.06
C ARG A 327 5.10 -1.96 -1.53
N ALA A 328 5.46 -3.07 -0.90
CA ALA A 328 5.61 -3.15 0.56
C ALA A 328 6.78 -2.28 1.06
N ALA A 329 7.90 -2.27 0.34
CA ALA A 329 9.05 -1.44 0.67
C ALA A 329 8.71 0.05 0.56
N ARG A 330 7.97 0.44 -0.47
CA ARG A 330 7.49 1.81 -0.65
C ARG A 330 6.55 2.23 0.47
N ALA A 331 5.56 1.40 0.83
CA ALA A 331 4.68 1.72 1.95
C ALA A 331 5.45 1.91 3.27
N SER A 332 6.49 1.10 3.51
CA SER A 332 7.37 1.31 4.67
C SER A 332 8.23 2.56 4.55
N LEU A 333 8.75 2.88 3.36
CA LEU A 333 9.57 4.05 3.11
C LEU A 333 8.76 5.33 3.35
N GLU A 334 7.59 5.43 2.74
CA GLU A 334 6.68 6.57 2.87
C GLU A 334 6.29 6.81 4.34
N TRP A 335 6.02 5.72 5.09
CA TRP A 335 5.76 5.82 6.54
C TRP A 335 6.90 6.49 7.31
N PHE A 336 8.15 6.21 6.95
CA PHE A 336 9.33 6.84 7.56
C PHE A 336 9.56 8.28 7.09
N GLU A 337 9.27 8.57 5.82
CA GLU A 337 9.32 9.95 5.32
C GLU A 337 8.27 10.85 5.97
N ASP A 338 7.14 10.27 6.35
CA ASP A 338 6.02 10.95 7.00
C ASP A 338 5.93 10.61 8.49
N LEU A 339 7.03 10.19 9.11
CA LEU A 339 7.11 9.79 10.52
C LEU A 339 6.53 10.85 11.48
N ALA A 340 6.62 12.14 11.12
CA ALA A 340 6.00 13.25 11.85
C ALA A 340 4.48 13.13 12.05
N LEU A 341 3.77 12.42 11.17
CA LEU A 341 2.33 12.15 11.29
C LEU A 341 2.00 11.06 12.32
N HIS A 342 3.02 10.39 12.88
CA HIS A 342 2.83 9.19 13.69
C HIS A 342 3.30 9.37 15.13
N VAL A 343 4.27 10.27 15.39
CA VAL A 343 4.93 10.42 16.70
C VAL A 343 4.03 10.90 17.84
N ASP A 344 2.83 11.42 17.56
CA ASP A 344 1.87 11.80 18.60
C ASP A 344 0.94 10.66 19.02
N ARG A 345 1.06 9.47 18.41
CA ARG A 345 0.29 8.29 18.79
C ARG A 345 0.72 7.76 20.16
N PRO A 346 -0.19 7.10 20.90
CA PRO A 346 0.18 6.35 22.10
C PRO A 346 1.31 5.35 21.81
N PRO A 347 2.30 5.15 22.71
CA PRO A 347 3.51 4.39 22.40
C PRO A 347 3.27 2.97 21.84
N ARG A 348 2.26 2.26 22.34
CA ARG A 348 1.96 0.90 21.86
C ARG A 348 1.23 0.91 20.51
N GLN A 349 0.32 1.86 20.28
CA GLN A 349 -0.29 2.05 18.96
C GLN A 349 0.76 2.46 17.93
N PHE A 350 1.70 3.34 18.29
CA PHE A 350 2.85 3.70 17.46
C PHE A 350 3.69 2.47 17.11
N ALA A 351 4.02 1.63 18.10
CA ALA A 351 4.76 0.39 17.87
C ALA A 351 4.00 -0.58 16.95
N PHE A 352 2.70 -0.77 17.15
CA PHE A 352 1.87 -1.62 16.30
C PHE A 352 1.80 -1.09 14.86
N ASP A 353 1.61 0.22 14.69
CA ASP A 353 1.60 0.86 13.38
C ASP A 353 2.95 0.75 12.67
N LEU A 354 4.05 0.97 13.38
CA LEU A 354 5.40 0.75 12.87
C LEU A 354 5.55 -0.70 12.40
N LEU A 355 5.17 -1.69 13.22
CA LEU A 355 5.31 -3.10 12.87
C LEU A 355 4.45 -3.50 11.65
N THR A 356 3.28 -2.88 11.47
CA THR A 356 2.35 -3.19 10.38
C THR A 356 2.50 -2.30 9.13
N ARG A 357 3.42 -1.32 9.13
CA ARG A 357 3.58 -0.31 8.07
C ARG A 357 3.77 -0.83 6.65
N SER A 358 4.46 -1.97 6.50
CA SER A 358 4.72 -2.59 5.20
C SER A 358 3.50 -3.32 4.64
N ARG A 359 2.46 -3.52 5.46
CA ARG A 359 1.26 -4.33 5.17
C ARG A 359 1.56 -5.80 4.90
N ARG A 360 2.80 -6.27 5.12
CA ARG A 360 3.16 -7.69 5.10
C ARG A 360 2.99 -8.34 6.46
N VAL A 361 3.19 -7.53 7.49
CA VAL A 361 2.88 -7.86 8.87
C VAL A 361 1.54 -7.20 9.19
N THR A 362 0.62 -8.01 9.67
CA THR A 362 -0.77 -7.64 9.92
C THR A 362 -1.15 -8.00 11.36
N HIS A 363 -2.37 -7.68 11.77
CA HIS A 363 -2.91 -7.99 13.09
C HIS A 363 -2.83 -9.49 13.41
N ASP A 364 -3.35 -10.36 12.54
CA ASP A 364 -3.35 -11.80 12.77
C ASP A 364 -1.94 -12.38 12.73
N ASN A 365 -1.13 -11.92 11.77
CA ASN A 365 0.27 -12.32 11.67
C ASN A 365 1.09 -11.89 12.90
N LEU A 366 0.85 -10.71 13.48
CA LEU A 366 1.45 -10.29 14.76
C LEU A 366 0.89 -11.06 15.94
N ARG A 367 -0.39 -11.42 15.95
CA ARG A 367 -0.97 -12.25 17.01
C ARG A 367 -0.32 -13.63 17.06
N LEU A 368 -0.05 -14.23 15.89
CA LEU A 368 0.64 -15.51 15.79
C LEU A 368 2.08 -15.44 16.34
N ARG A 369 2.77 -14.31 16.16
CA ARG A 369 4.13 -14.09 16.67
C ARG A 369 4.17 -13.72 18.15
N ASP A 370 3.30 -12.79 18.54
CA ASP A 370 3.25 -12.21 19.88
C ASP A 370 1.81 -11.85 20.27
N ALA A 371 1.09 -12.86 20.74
CA ALA A 371 -0.28 -12.70 21.23
C ALA A 371 -0.37 -11.77 22.44
N ARG A 372 0.70 -11.67 23.25
CA ARG A 372 0.75 -10.79 24.42
C ARG A 372 0.79 -9.33 24.00
N PHE A 373 1.68 -8.97 23.08
CA PHE A 373 1.78 -7.61 22.53
C PHE A 373 0.48 -7.22 21.83
N THR A 374 0.01 -8.06 20.90
CA THR A 374 -1.22 -7.78 20.14
C THR A 374 -2.43 -7.64 21.06
N GLY A 375 -2.60 -8.54 22.04
CA GLY A 375 -3.68 -8.42 23.02
C GLY A 375 -3.56 -7.17 23.90
N ALA A 376 -2.34 -6.67 24.12
CA ALA A 376 -2.12 -5.42 24.86
C ALA A 376 -2.41 -4.17 24.02
N VAL A 377 -2.21 -4.22 22.69
CA VAL A 377 -2.64 -3.17 21.75
C VAL A 377 -4.17 -3.09 21.74
N GLU A 378 -4.86 -4.23 21.64
CA GLU A 378 -6.32 -4.31 21.62
C GLU A 378 -6.97 -3.76 22.89
N ARG A 379 -6.41 -4.09 24.06
CA ARG A 379 -6.91 -3.55 25.33
C ARG A 379 -6.76 -2.03 25.42
N GLU A 380 -5.64 -1.48 24.95
CA GLU A 380 -5.43 -0.02 24.94
C GLU A 380 -6.29 0.69 23.90
N PHE A 381 -6.59 0.04 22.77
CA PHE A 381 -7.57 0.53 21.81
C PHE A 381 -8.99 0.55 22.40
N GLY A 382 -9.27 -0.29 23.39
CA GLY A 382 -10.59 -0.41 24.02
C GLY A 382 -11.45 -1.53 23.43
N CYS A 383 -10.84 -2.56 22.83
CA CYS A 383 -11.58 -3.75 22.43
C CYS A 383 -12.16 -4.46 23.67
N PRO A 384 -13.47 -4.78 23.71
CA PRO A 384 -14.00 -5.67 24.73
C PRO A 384 -13.29 -7.04 24.70
N PRO A 385 -13.26 -7.79 25.83
CA PRO A 385 -12.61 -9.10 25.88
C PRO A 385 -13.14 -10.05 24.80
N GLY A 386 -12.23 -10.59 23.98
CA GLY A 386 -12.57 -11.52 22.90
C GLY A 386 -13.22 -10.87 21.66
N THR A 387 -13.31 -9.53 21.59
CA THR A 387 -13.84 -8.82 20.44
C THR A 387 -12.73 -8.38 19.49
N PRO A 388 -12.72 -8.87 18.23
CA PRO A 388 -11.81 -8.36 17.22
C PRO A 388 -12.03 -6.86 16.97
N PRO A 389 -10.97 -6.09 16.63
CA PRO A 389 -11.06 -4.64 16.43
C PRO A 389 -12.15 -4.20 15.45
N MET A 390 -12.33 -4.94 14.34
CA MET A 390 -13.36 -4.67 13.35
C MET A 390 -14.78 -4.73 13.91
N PHE A 391 -15.02 -5.48 15.00
CA PHE A 391 -16.32 -5.63 15.65
C PHE A 391 -16.53 -4.72 16.86
N THR A 392 -15.65 -3.73 17.05
CA THR A 392 -15.88 -2.66 18.02
C THR A 392 -16.91 -1.67 17.47
N PRO A 393 -17.84 -1.16 18.30
CA PRO A 393 -18.82 -0.19 17.84
C PRO A 393 -18.17 1.16 17.49
N PHE A 394 -18.84 1.92 16.64
CA PHE A 394 -18.44 3.29 16.32
C PHE A 394 -19.65 4.22 16.31
N ARG A 395 -19.51 5.40 16.91
CA ARG A 395 -20.61 6.36 17.03
C ARG A 395 -20.31 7.62 16.20
N LEU A 396 -21.21 7.96 15.29
CA LEU A 396 -21.30 9.29 14.67
C LEU A 396 -22.63 9.91 15.07
N ARG A 397 -22.60 11.09 15.69
CA ARG A 397 -23.81 11.78 16.19
C ARG A 397 -24.74 10.83 16.99
N GLY A 398 -25.99 10.71 16.57
CA GLY A 398 -26.98 9.80 17.14
C GLY A 398 -26.88 8.34 16.65
N LEU A 399 -26.10 8.07 15.59
CA LEU A 399 -25.97 6.74 15.01
C LEU A 399 -24.82 5.98 15.67
N THR A 400 -25.11 4.79 16.20
CA THR A 400 -24.09 3.84 16.67
C THR A 400 -24.06 2.65 15.72
N LEU A 401 -22.96 2.52 14.97
CA LEU A 401 -22.67 1.34 14.16
C LEU A 401 -22.17 0.23 15.08
N ARG A 402 -22.73 -0.97 14.91
CA ARG A 402 -22.36 -2.14 15.74
C ARG A 402 -20.92 -2.63 15.50
N ASN A 403 -20.33 -2.29 14.35
CA ASN A 403 -18.97 -2.64 13.98
C ASN A 403 -18.38 -1.63 12.99
N ARG A 404 -17.10 -1.80 12.64
CA ARG A 404 -16.30 -0.89 11.80
C ARG A 404 -16.39 -1.18 10.30
N VAL A 405 -17.25 -2.10 9.88
CA VAL A 405 -17.34 -2.56 8.49
C VAL A 405 -18.44 -1.80 7.74
N VAL A 406 -18.06 -1.22 6.61
CA VAL A 406 -18.95 -0.51 5.69
C VAL A 406 -19.00 -1.26 4.36
N VAL A 407 -20.20 -1.47 3.82
CA VAL A 407 -20.36 -1.85 2.42
C VAL A 407 -20.28 -0.57 1.60
N SER A 408 -19.25 -0.45 0.76
CA SER A 408 -19.01 0.74 -0.06
C SER A 408 -20.16 1.00 -1.04
N PRO A 409 -20.44 2.26 -1.40
CA PRO A 409 -21.29 2.59 -2.54
C PRO A 409 -20.79 1.90 -3.82
N MET A 410 -21.67 1.19 -4.52
CA MET A 410 -21.39 0.45 -5.76
C MET A 410 -22.59 0.58 -6.70
N ASP A 411 -22.42 1.25 -7.83
CA ASP A 411 -23.47 1.35 -8.85
C ASP A 411 -23.83 -0.01 -9.43
N MET A 412 -25.12 -0.35 -9.35
CA MET A 412 -25.64 -1.63 -9.86
C MET A 412 -26.26 -1.50 -11.25
N TYR A 413 -26.50 -0.27 -11.71
CA TYR A 413 -27.05 0.05 -13.03
C TYR A 413 -28.33 -0.75 -13.37
N SER A 414 -29.17 -1.00 -12.35
CA SER A 414 -30.33 -1.90 -12.43
C SER A 414 -31.67 -1.21 -12.16
N ALA A 415 -31.70 0.12 -12.08
CA ALA A 415 -32.92 0.90 -11.92
C ALA A 415 -33.60 1.15 -13.27
N VAL A 416 -34.92 1.34 -13.24
CA VAL A 416 -35.70 1.72 -14.43
C VAL A 416 -36.26 3.11 -14.19
N ASP A 417 -35.91 4.08 -15.04
CA ASP A 417 -36.26 5.50 -14.87
C ASP A 417 -35.89 6.06 -13.48
N GLY A 418 -34.79 5.55 -12.92
CA GLY A 418 -34.30 5.89 -11.60
C GLY A 418 -35.05 5.23 -10.43
N VAL A 419 -36.10 4.43 -10.69
CA VAL A 419 -36.81 3.69 -9.64
C VAL A 419 -36.03 2.42 -9.29
N PRO A 420 -35.57 2.24 -8.03
CA PRO A 420 -34.93 1.01 -7.62
C PRO A 420 -35.96 -0.13 -7.55
N GLY A 421 -35.66 -1.26 -8.20
CA GLY A 421 -36.50 -2.47 -8.19
C GLY A 421 -36.04 -3.54 -7.20
N ASP A 422 -36.60 -4.75 -7.36
CA ASP A 422 -36.31 -5.92 -6.51
C ASP A 422 -34.84 -6.32 -6.50
N PHE A 423 -34.10 -6.06 -7.57
CA PHE A 423 -32.65 -6.26 -7.58
C PHE A 423 -31.97 -5.50 -6.43
N HIS A 424 -32.31 -4.23 -6.22
CA HIS A 424 -31.71 -3.41 -5.16
C HIS A 424 -32.15 -3.89 -3.78
N LEU A 425 -33.42 -4.30 -3.64
CA LEU A 425 -33.93 -4.87 -2.39
C LEU A 425 -33.15 -6.12 -2.00
N VAL A 426 -32.99 -7.08 -2.93
CA VAL A 426 -32.24 -8.32 -2.68
C VAL A 426 -30.75 -8.02 -2.48
N HIS A 427 -30.17 -7.14 -3.31
CA HIS A 427 -28.77 -6.78 -3.23
C HIS A 427 -28.42 -6.17 -1.87
N LEU A 428 -29.07 -5.08 -1.49
CA LEU A 428 -28.80 -4.35 -0.25
C LEU A 428 -29.26 -5.14 0.98
N GLY A 429 -30.42 -5.81 0.88
CA GLY A 429 -30.95 -6.67 1.93
C GLY A 429 -30.01 -7.81 2.30
N ALA A 430 -29.43 -8.50 1.31
CA ALA A 430 -28.47 -9.58 1.55
C ALA A 430 -27.21 -9.09 2.28
N ARG A 431 -26.68 -7.91 1.92
CA ARG A 431 -25.52 -7.32 2.60
C ARG A 431 -25.87 -6.83 4.00
N ALA A 432 -27.09 -6.33 4.20
CA ALA A 432 -27.54 -5.92 5.52
C ALA A 432 -27.68 -7.10 6.48
N LEU A 433 -28.24 -8.22 6.00
CA LEU A 433 -28.27 -9.50 6.70
C LEU A 433 -26.86 -10.10 6.86
N GLY A 434 -25.91 -9.69 6.02
CA GLY A 434 -24.51 -10.12 6.00
C GLY A 434 -23.61 -9.56 7.10
N GLY A 435 -24.13 -8.79 8.05
CA GLY A 435 -23.43 -8.47 9.29
C GLY A 435 -22.66 -7.14 9.32
N ALA A 436 -22.56 -6.41 8.20
CA ALA A 436 -21.89 -5.10 8.17
C ALA A 436 -22.54 -4.08 9.11
N GLY A 437 -21.78 -3.11 9.61
CA GLY A 437 -22.30 -2.05 10.49
C GLY A 437 -23.09 -1.00 9.71
N LEU A 438 -22.66 -0.70 8.49
CA LEU A 438 -23.29 0.24 7.57
C LEU A 438 -23.31 -0.35 6.15
N VAL A 439 -24.47 -0.28 5.49
CA VAL A 439 -24.61 -0.59 4.07
C VAL A 439 -24.92 0.70 3.31
N MET A 440 -24.04 1.10 2.40
CA MET A 440 -24.30 2.25 1.53
C MET A 440 -25.03 1.81 0.26
N THR A 441 -25.96 2.63 -0.21
CA THR A 441 -26.52 2.50 -1.57
C THR A 441 -25.46 2.76 -2.64
N GLU A 442 -25.78 2.49 -3.90
CA GLU A 442 -25.13 3.13 -5.05
C GLU A 442 -25.21 4.67 -5.01
N MET A 443 -24.57 5.34 -5.97
CA MET A 443 -24.81 6.77 -6.15
C MET A 443 -26.26 6.99 -6.59
N VAL A 444 -27.06 7.59 -5.72
CA VAL A 444 -28.46 7.93 -5.98
C VAL A 444 -28.53 9.33 -6.58
N CYS A 445 -28.99 9.39 -7.82
CA CYS A 445 -28.96 10.60 -8.63
C CYS A 445 -30.05 11.60 -8.21
N VAL A 446 -29.69 12.88 -8.10
CA VAL A 446 -30.61 13.95 -7.66
C VAL A 446 -31.48 14.53 -8.77
N SER A 447 -31.27 14.11 -10.02
CA SER A 447 -32.05 14.51 -11.20
C SER A 447 -31.96 13.45 -12.31
N PRO A 448 -32.89 13.43 -13.29
CA PRO A 448 -32.80 12.53 -14.44
C PRO A 448 -31.51 12.71 -15.24
N GLU A 449 -31.07 13.97 -15.43
CA GLU A 449 -29.85 14.31 -16.19
C GLU A 449 -28.58 14.10 -15.36
N GLY A 450 -28.72 13.95 -14.05
CA GLY A 450 -27.63 13.64 -13.13
C GLY A 450 -27.23 12.18 -13.09
N ARG A 451 -27.90 11.32 -13.87
CA ARG A 451 -27.56 9.90 -13.99
C ARG A 451 -26.26 9.68 -14.75
N ILE A 452 -25.54 8.61 -14.40
CA ILE A 452 -24.39 8.15 -15.18
C ILE A 452 -24.91 7.41 -16.41
N THR A 453 -25.71 6.37 -16.18
CA THR A 453 -26.31 5.52 -17.21
C THR A 453 -27.84 5.51 -17.07
N PRO A 454 -28.58 5.00 -18.06
CA PRO A 454 -30.03 4.80 -17.93
C PRO A 454 -30.43 3.93 -16.73
N GLY A 455 -29.54 3.04 -16.28
CA GLY A 455 -29.74 2.12 -15.17
C GLY A 455 -29.46 2.68 -13.78
N CYS A 456 -29.01 3.94 -13.65
CA CYS A 456 -28.73 4.53 -12.34
C CYS A 456 -30.01 4.80 -11.55
N ALA A 457 -29.97 4.51 -10.24
CA ALA A 457 -31.05 4.86 -9.33
C ALA A 457 -31.12 6.38 -9.07
N GLY A 458 -32.32 6.87 -8.74
CA GLY A 458 -32.62 8.28 -8.53
C GLY A 458 -33.42 8.54 -7.26
N LEU A 459 -33.45 9.82 -6.84
CA LEU A 459 -34.27 10.31 -5.73
C LEU A 459 -34.82 11.71 -6.01
N TYR A 460 -35.35 11.90 -7.20
CA TYR A 460 -35.96 13.16 -7.68
C TYR A 460 -37.48 13.10 -7.80
N THR A 461 -38.11 11.92 -7.69
CA THR A 461 -39.57 11.75 -7.70
C THR A 461 -40.12 11.12 -6.41
N GLY A 462 -41.45 11.18 -6.25
CA GLY A 462 -42.16 10.48 -5.16
C GLY A 462 -42.04 8.96 -5.24
N PRO A 463 -42.36 8.32 -6.40
CA PRO A 463 -42.25 6.87 -6.56
C PRO A 463 -40.86 6.30 -6.25
N GLN A 464 -39.80 7.04 -6.59
CA GLN A 464 -38.43 6.66 -6.22
C GLN A 464 -38.24 6.65 -4.70
N ALA A 465 -38.76 7.66 -3.99
CA ALA A 465 -38.67 7.73 -2.53
C ALA A 465 -39.48 6.60 -1.86
N ASP A 466 -40.64 6.24 -2.40
CA ASP A 466 -41.44 5.11 -1.88
C ASP A 466 -40.73 3.77 -2.10
N ALA A 467 -40.07 3.59 -3.25
CA ALA A 467 -39.29 2.39 -3.54
C ALA A 467 -38.05 2.27 -2.63
N TRP A 468 -37.36 3.37 -2.37
CA TRP A 468 -36.27 3.40 -1.39
C TRP A 468 -36.76 3.12 0.03
N ARG A 469 -37.93 3.67 0.43
CA ARG A 469 -38.54 3.39 1.73
C ARG A 469 -38.80 1.90 1.94
N ARG A 470 -39.26 1.18 0.91
CA ARG A 470 -39.40 -0.29 0.98
C ARG A 470 -38.10 -1.00 1.32
N ILE A 471 -36.96 -0.51 0.81
CA ILE A 471 -35.64 -1.12 1.03
C ILE A 471 -35.12 -0.80 2.44
N THR A 472 -35.21 0.45 2.87
CA THR A 472 -34.81 0.87 4.23
C THR A 472 -35.67 0.17 5.29
N ASP A 473 -36.99 0.11 5.10
CA ASP A 473 -37.91 -0.62 6.00
C ASP A 473 -37.54 -2.10 6.08
N PHE A 474 -37.16 -2.73 4.97
CA PHE A 474 -36.67 -4.12 4.97
C PHE A 474 -35.39 -4.25 5.79
N VAL A 475 -34.39 -3.38 5.58
CA VAL A 475 -33.13 -3.43 6.33
C VAL A 475 -33.37 -3.25 7.82
N HIS A 476 -34.16 -2.26 8.22
CA HIS A 476 -34.44 -1.98 9.63
C HIS A 476 -35.24 -3.08 10.31
N SER A 477 -36.19 -3.70 9.61
CA SER A 477 -37.03 -4.78 10.16
C SER A 477 -36.33 -6.15 10.16
N SER A 478 -35.59 -6.47 9.11
CA SER A 478 -35.04 -7.82 8.89
C SER A 478 -33.58 -7.97 9.33
N ALA A 479 -32.83 -6.87 9.43
CA ALA A 479 -31.43 -6.86 9.84
C ALA A 479 -31.17 -5.83 10.97
N PRO A 480 -31.83 -5.97 12.13
CA PRO A 480 -31.68 -5.02 13.24
C PRO A 480 -30.21 -4.82 13.62
N GLY A 481 -29.84 -3.55 13.83
CA GLY A 481 -28.47 -3.14 14.12
C GLY A 481 -27.57 -2.92 12.91
N THR A 482 -28.07 -3.13 11.68
CA THR A 482 -27.43 -2.65 10.45
C THR A 482 -27.99 -1.28 10.08
N ALA A 483 -27.11 -0.29 9.87
CA ALA A 483 -27.51 1.00 9.32
C ALA A 483 -27.53 0.95 7.78
N ILE A 484 -28.39 1.77 7.17
CA ILE A 484 -28.40 2.00 5.72
C ILE A 484 -28.18 3.49 5.40
N GLY A 485 -27.17 3.77 4.59
CA GLY A 485 -26.82 5.12 4.16
C GLY A 485 -27.12 5.35 2.68
N VAL A 486 -27.48 6.59 2.33
CA VAL A 486 -27.65 7.01 0.94
C VAL A 486 -26.45 7.84 0.49
N GLN A 487 -25.92 7.56 -0.69
CA GLN A 487 -24.95 8.44 -1.35
C GLN A 487 -25.66 9.29 -2.40
N LEU A 488 -25.74 10.62 -2.21
CA LEU A 488 -26.37 11.53 -3.17
C LEU A 488 -25.33 12.13 -4.12
N GLY A 489 -25.60 12.07 -5.42
CA GLY A 489 -24.69 12.57 -6.43
C GLY A 489 -25.34 13.02 -7.73
N HIS A 490 -24.49 13.55 -8.62
CA HIS A 490 -24.85 13.98 -9.97
C HIS A 490 -23.64 13.75 -10.87
N SER A 491 -23.80 12.99 -11.95
CA SER A 491 -22.72 12.53 -12.84
C SER A 491 -21.95 13.66 -13.54
N GLY A 492 -22.62 14.79 -13.78
CA GLY A 492 -21.99 15.97 -14.39
C GLY A 492 -21.53 15.64 -15.82
N ARG A 493 -20.24 15.86 -16.11
CA ARG A 493 -19.66 15.56 -17.43
C ARG A 493 -19.45 14.08 -17.74
N LYS A 494 -19.61 13.19 -16.74
CA LYS A 494 -19.47 11.73 -16.89
C LYS A 494 -20.81 11.02 -17.09
N GLY A 495 -21.89 11.78 -17.28
CA GLY A 495 -23.23 11.24 -17.49
C GLY A 495 -23.50 10.80 -18.93
N SER A 496 -24.68 10.21 -19.14
CA SER A 496 -25.18 9.79 -20.44
C SER A 496 -24.27 8.77 -21.14
N THR A 497 -23.83 7.77 -20.37
CA THR A 497 -22.98 6.66 -20.81
C THR A 497 -23.73 5.33 -20.82
N LYS A 498 -23.16 4.34 -21.52
CA LYS A 498 -23.65 2.97 -21.56
C LYS A 498 -23.54 2.30 -20.19
N LEU A 499 -24.24 1.18 -20.01
CA LEU A 499 -24.04 0.31 -18.85
C LEU A 499 -22.60 -0.21 -18.85
N MET A 500 -22.02 -0.41 -17.66
CA MET A 500 -20.59 -0.70 -17.54
C MET A 500 -20.13 -1.95 -18.34
N TRP A 501 -21.00 -2.95 -18.49
CA TRP A 501 -20.71 -4.18 -19.24
C TRP A 501 -20.95 -4.07 -20.76
N GLU A 502 -21.50 -2.95 -21.23
CA GLU A 502 -21.69 -2.64 -22.65
C GLU A 502 -20.62 -1.69 -23.21
N GLY A 503 -19.89 -1.01 -22.31
CA GLY A 503 -18.83 -0.06 -22.63
C GLY A 503 -18.65 0.95 -21.50
N ILE A 504 -17.66 0.72 -20.63
CA ILE A 504 -17.39 1.59 -19.49
C ILE A 504 -17.00 3.01 -19.93
N ASP A 505 -17.67 4.01 -19.36
CA ASP A 505 -17.52 5.44 -19.70
C ASP A 505 -17.80 5.84 -21.16
N GLU A 506 -18.24 4.89 -22.00
CA GLU A 506 -18.59 5.16 -23.39
C GLU A 506 -19.95 5.88 -23.47
N PRO A 507 -20.09 6.92 -24.30
CA PRO A 507 -21.37 7.61 -24.47
C PRO A 507 -22.43 6.67 -25.05
N LEU A 508 -23.71 6.95 -24.74
CA LEU A 508 -24.82 6.23 -25.37
C LEU A 508 -24.81 6.46 -26.89
N PRO A 509 -25.20 5.46 -27.71
CA PRO A 509 -25.32 5.65 -29.15
C PRO A 509 -26.50 6.56 -29.53
N HIS A 510 -27.62 6.47 -28.79
CA HIS A 510 -28.84 7.25 -28.99
C HIS A 510 -29.50 7.56 -27.64
N GLY A 511 -30.44 8.51 -27.60
CA GLY A 511 -31.18 8.84 -26.36
C GLY A 511 -30.34 9.57 -25.30
N ASN A 512 -29.23 10.19 -25.72
CA ASN A 512 -28.40 11.01 -24.83
C ASN A 512 -29.19 12.20 -24.26
N TRP A 513 -28.89 12.56 -23.02
CA TRP A 513 -29.39 13.80 -22.40
C TRP A 513 -28.28 14.85 -22.26
N PRO A 514 -28.64 16.15 -22.15
CA PRO A 514 -27.66 17.21 -22.00
C PRO A 514 -26.84 17.08 -20.72
N LEU A 515 -25.52 17.21 -20.83
CA LEU A 515 -24.60 17.20 -19.69
C LEU A 515 -24.29 18.61 -19.19
N VAL A 516 -23.98 18.72 -17.90
CA VAL A 516 -23.58 19.97 -17.24
C VAL A 516 -22.31 19.78 -16.42
N ALA A 517 -21.51 20.83 -16.26
CA ALA A 517 -20.26 20.78 -15.50
C ALA A 517 -19.80 22.17 -15.02
N ALA A 518 -18.71 22.20 -14.23
CA ALA A 518 -18.02 23.42 -13.85
C ALA A 518 -17.51 24.20 -15.08
N SER A 519 -16.97 23.49 -16.07
CA SER A 519 -16.48 24.03 -17.34
C SER A 519 -16.86 23.13 -18.52
N SER A 520 -16.89 23.70 -19.73
CA SER A 520 -17.21 22.99 -20.98
C SER A 520 -16.04 22.11 -21.44
N LEU A 521 -15.78 21.01 -20.73
CA LEU A 521 -14.66 20.09 -20.96
C LEU A 521 -15.16 18.65 -21.01
N ARG A 522 -14.84 17.91 -22.07
CA ARG A 522 -15.18 16.49 -22.21
C ARG A 522 -14.41 15.64 -21.19
N HIS A 523 -14.98 14.51 -20.77
CA HIS A 523 -14.28 13.53 -19.94
C HIS A 523 -13.31 12.67 -20.76
N ARG A 524 -13.77 12.16 -21.92
CA ARG A 524 -12.98 11.48 -22.94
C ARG A 524 -13.13 12.21 -24.29
N PRO A 525 -12.24 11.95 -25.27
CA PRO A 525 -12.34 12.58 -26.60
C PRO A 525 -13.70 12.36 -27.29
N ASP A 526 -14.32 11.20 -27.07
CA ASP A 526 -15.60 10.76 -27.64
C ASP A 526 -16.82 11.12 -26.78
N SER A 527 -16.66 11.49 -25.51
CA SER A 527 -17.78 11.90 -24.63
C SER A 527 -18.44 13.18 -25.11
N GLN A 528 -19.72 13.39 -24.79
CA GLN A 528 -20.44 14.65 -25.07
C GLN A 528 -19.75 15.87 -24.41
N LEU A 529 -19.83 17.03 -25.06
CA LEU A 529 -19.35 18.30 -24.48
C LEU A 529 -20.40 18.81 -23.47
N PRO A 530 -20.06 18.88 -22.17
CA PRO A 530 -21.00 19.41 -21.18
C PRO A 530 -21.15 20.92 -21.35
N ARG A 531 -22.31 21.43 -20.95
CA ARG A 531 -22.54 22.87 -20.84
C ARG A 531 -22.03 23.37 -19.50
N GLN A 532 -21.22 24.43 -19.52
CA GLN A 532 -20.84 25.15 -18.31
C GLN A 532 -22.07 25.69 -17.57
N LEU A 533 -22.16 25.42 -16.27
CA LEU A 533 -23.26 25.90 -15.43
C LEU A 533 -23.22 27.42 -15.22
N GLY A 534 -24.36 28.08 -15.43
CA GLY A 534 -24.58 29.48 -15.06
C GLY A 534 -25.07 29.63 -13.61
N ARG A 535 -25.06 30.85 -13.06
CA ARG A 535 -25.46 31.11 -11.66
C ARG A 535 -26.86 30.61 -11.31
N ALA A 536 -27.85 30.82 -12.18
CA ALA A 536 -29.22 30.33 -11.94
C ALA A 536 -29.26 28.79 -11.82
N GLN A 537 -28.48 28.09 -12.64
CA GLN A 537 -28.46 26.64 -12.65
C GLN A 537 -27.70 26.03 -11.47
N LEU A 538 -26.72 26.76 -10.92
CA LEU A 538 -26.11 26.40 -9.63
C LEU A 538 -27.17 26.45 -8.52
N THR A 539 -28.05 27.46 -8.52
CA THR A 539 -29.19 27.53 -7.60
C THR A 539 -30.16 26.37 -7.80
N ASP A 540 -30.54 26.08 -9.04
CA ASP A 540 -31.45 24.96 -9.34
C ASP A 540 -30.87 23.62 -8.91
N LEU A 541 -29.58 23.38 -9.15
CA LEU A 541 -28.88 22.17 -8.70
C LEU A 541 -28.87 22.06 -7.17
N ARG A 542 -28.61 23.15 -6.44
CA ARG A 542 -28.71 23.11 -4.96
C ARG A 542 -30.12 22.68 -4.53
N HIS A 543 -31.17 23.17 -5.19
CA HIS A 543 -32.55 22.76 -4.90
C HIS A 543 -32.81 21.28 -5.20
N THR A 544 -32.22 20.69 -6.25
CA THR A 544 -32.38 19.25 -6.53
C THR A 544 -31.72 18.39 -5.45
N PHE A 545 -30.52 18.74 -5.00
CA PHE A 545 -29.86 18.09 -3.85
C PHE A 545 -30.69 18.20 -2.57
N VAL A 546 -31.20 19.40 -2.24
CA VAL A 546 -32.08 19.62 -1.08
C VAL A 546 -33.35 18.77 -1.15
N ALA A 547 -33.98 18.71 -2.32
CA ALA A 547 -35.21 17.93 -2.51
C ALA A 547 -34.94 16.41 -2.36
N ALA A 548 -33.82 15.92 -2.88
CA ALA A 548 -33.38 14.54 -2.72
C ALA A 548 -33.07 14.22 -1.24
N ALA A 549 -32.34 15.08 -0.53
CA ALA A 549 -32.05 14.91 0.88
C ALA A 549 -33.31 14.84 1.75
N ARG A 550 -34.30 15.71 1.50
CA ARG A 550 -35.61 15.65 2.17
C ARG A 550 -36.34 14.34 1.91
N ARG A 551 -36.26 13.81 0.67
CA ARG A 551 -36.84 12.50 0.33
C ARG A 551 -36.09 11.37 1.02
N ALA A 552 -34.76 11.42 1.09
CA ALA A 552 -33.95 10.44 1.80
C ALA A 552 -34.31 10.38 3.28
N ALA A 553 -34.47 11.54 3.93
CA ALA A 553 -34.83 11.58 5.35
C ALA A 553 -36.20 10.92 5.59
N ARG A 554 -37.19 11.21 4.74
CA ARG A 554 -38.53 10.59 4.76
C ARG A 554 -38.52 9.10 4.38
N ALA A 555 -37.58 8.68 3.55
CA ALA A 555 -37.37 7.28 3.20
C ALA A 555 -36.66 6.51 4.31
N GLY A 556 -36.24 7.14 5.42
CA GLY A 556 -35.72 6.44 6.58
C GLY A 556 -34.22 6.12 6.51
N PHE A 557 -33.43 6.73 5.63
CA PHE A 557 -31.98 6.53 5.65
C PHE A 557 -31.34 7.04 6.96
N ASP A 558 -30.36 6.30 7.48
CA ASP A 558 -29.68 6.58 8.76
C ASP A 558 -28.52 7.58 8.59
N LEU A 559 -27.94 7.62 7.39
CA LEU A 559 -26.78 8.42 7.04
C LEU A 559 -26.93 8.96 5.61
N LEU A 560 -26.46 10.18 5.37
CA LEU A 560 -26.35 10.75 4.03
C LEU A 560 -24.88 11.04 3.72
N GLU A 561 -24.40 10.53 2.60
CA GLU A 561 -23.09 10.86 2.05
C GLU A 561 -23.24 11.76 0.82
N LEU A 562 -22.58 12.92 0.83
CA LEU A 562 -22.51 13.78 -0.35
C LEU A 562 -21.35 13.33 -1.26
N HIS A 563 -21.65 13.06 -2.53
CA HIS A 563 -20.66 12.56 -3.47
C HIS A 563 -19.85 13.70 -4.13
N CYS A 564 -18.66 13.95 -3.58
CA CYS A 564 -17.68 14.94 -4.06
C CYS A 564 -16.42 14.30 -4.65
N ALA A 565 -16.53 13.09 -5.20
CA ALA A 565 -15.41 12.28 -5.68
C ALA A 565 -15.63 11.81 -7.13
N HIS A 566 -14.64 11.08 -7.64
CA HIS A 566 -14.68 10.31 -8.89
C HIS A 566 -15.00 11.08 -10.17
N GLY A 567 -14.72 12.38 -10.20
CA GLY A 567 -14.89 13.21 -11.40
C GLY A 567 -16.34 13.54 -11.76
N TYR A 568 -17.29 13.18 -10.89
CA TYR A 568 -18.68 13.60 -11.02
C TYR A 568 -18.83 15.10 -10.72
N LEU A 569 -20.06 15.62 -10.71
CA LEU A 569 -20.31 17.06 -10.74
C LEU A 569 -19.52 17.85 -9.67
N LEU A 570 -19.66 17.49 -8.40
CA LEU A 570 -19.03 18.24 -7.30
C LEU A 570 -17.50 18.03 -7.27
N SER A 571 -17.02 16.81 -7.54
CA SER A 571 -15.59 16.54 -7.75
C SER A 571 -15.01 17.38 -8.89
N GLY A 572 -15.79 17.57 -9.96
CA GLY A 572 -15.43 18.38 -11.12
C GLY A 572 -15.31 19.88 -10.82
N PHE A 573 -15.93 20.38 -9.74
CA PHE A 573 -15.65 21.72 -9.21
C PHE A 573 -14.37 21.75 -8.38
N LEU A 574 -14.09 20.69 -7.62
CA LEU A 574 -12.91 20.59 -6.77
C LEU A 574 -11.62 20.46 -7.57
N SER A 575 -11.59 19.73 -8.68
CA SER A 575 -10.34 19.54 -9.42
C SER A 575 -9.97 20.74 -10.30
N PRO A 576 -8.72 21.23 -10.24
CA PRO A 576 -8.22 22.26 -11.16
C PRO A 576 -8.15 21.77 -12.62
N LEU A 577 -8.10 20.46 -12.88
CA LEU A 577 -8.07 19.89 -14.25
C LEU A 577 -9.42 19.94 -14.96
N THR A 578 -10.49 20.24 -14.21
CA THR A 578 -11.86 20.18 -14.72
C THR A 578 -12.63 21.47 -14.49
N ASN A 579 -12.16 22.32 -13.58
CA ASN A 579 -12.75 23.60 -13.26
C ASN A 579 -11.87 24.76 -13.75
N HIS A 580 -12.11 25.20 -14.98
CA HIS A 580 -11.44 26.34 -15.61
C HIS A 580 -12.26 27.63 -15.50
N ARG A 581 -13.18 27.71 -14.53
CA ARG A 581 -13.99 28.92 -14.35
C ARG A 581 -13.11 30.07 -13.85
N THR A 582 -13.44 31.28 -14.30
CA THR A 582 -12.82 32.54 -13.88
C THR A 582 -13.71 33.38 -12.97
N ASP A 583 -14.90 32.88 -12.63
CA ASP A 583 -15.80 33.51 -11.66
C ASP A 583 -15.53 33.00 -10.23
N ALA A 584 -16.42 33.32 -9.29
CA ALA A 584 -16.26 33.00 -7.87
C ALA A 584 -16.22 31.49 -7.53
N TYR A 585 -16.40 30.62 -8.54
CA TYR A 585 -16.45 29.16 -8.39
C TYR A 585 -15.26 28.43 -9.02
N GLY A 586 -14.20 29.12 -9.47
CA GLY A 586 -12.99 28.49 -10.04
C GLY A 586 -11.69 29.26 -9.77
N GLY A 587 -10.56 28.66 -10.16
CA GLY A 587 -9.23 29.17 -9.84
C GLY A 587 -8.69 28.63 -8.52
N SER A 588 -8.66 29.45 -7.48
CA SER A 588 -8.11 29.06 -6.17
C SER A 588 -8.89 27.90 -5.53
N LEU A 589 -8.25 27.17 -4.61
CA LEU A 589 -8.92 26.09 -3.87
C LEU A 589 -10.20 26.58 -3.17
N THR A 590 -10.16 27.75 -2.53
CA THR A 590 -11.31 28.38 -1.88
C THR A 590 -12.46 28.63 -2.86
N ALA A 591 -12.17 29.11 -4.07
CA ALA A 591 -13.19 29.33 -5.09
C ALA A 591 -13.77 28.02 -5.62
N ARG A 592 -12.92 27.01 -5.86
CA ARG A 592 -13.31 25.65 -6.28
C ARG A 592 -14.18 24.95 -5.24
N LEU A 593 -13.90 25.15 -3.96
CA LEU A 593 -14.68 24.61 -2.82
C LEU A 593 -16.07 25.23 -2.68
N ARG A 594 -16.27 26.46 -3.17
CA ARG A 594 -17.48 27.25 -2.90
C ARG A 594 -18.77 26.50 -3.23
N PHE A 595 -18.90 26.00 -4.46
CA PHE A 595 -20.15 25.36 -4.88
C PHE A 595 -20.39 24.01 -4.15
N PRO A 596 -19.40 23.10 -4.04
CA PRO A 596 -19.55 21.90 -3.21
C PRO A 596 -19.96 22.20 -1.75
N LEU A 597 -19.39 23.23 -1.12
CA LEU A 597 -19.76 23.63 0.24
C LEU A 597 -21.17 24.25 0.32
N GLU A 598 -21.57 25.07 -0.65
CA GLU A 598 -22.94 25.59 -0.70
C GLU A 598 -23.98 24.48 -0.86
N VAL A 599 -23.68 23.43 -1.63
CA VAL A 599 -24.53 22.24 -1.74
C VAL A 599 -24.55 21.49 -0.41
N PHE A 600 -23.40 21.30 0.23
CA PHE A 600 -23.28 20.64 1.53
C PHE A 600 -24.11 21.36 2.59
N ASP A 601 -23.95 22.68 2.73
CA ASP A 601 -24.68 23.51 3.70
C ASP A 601 -26.20 23.42 3.48
N ALA A 602 -26.64 23.51 2.21
CA ALA A 602 -28.05 23.43 1.87
C ALA A 602 -28.65 22.06 2.20
N VAL A 603 -27.92 20.97 1.96
CA VAL A 603 -28.34 19.62 2.33
C VAL A 603 -28.32 19.43 3.85
N ARG A 604 -27.26 19.88 4.52
CA ARG A 604 -27.11 19.79 5.99
C ARG A 604 -28.23 20.50 6.72
N ALA A 605 -28.71 21.64 6.19
CA ALA A 605 -29.82 22.41 6.74
C ALA A 605 -31.19 21.70 6.69
N VAL A 606 -31.35 20.68 5.85
CA VAL A 606 -32.62 19.91 5.73
C VAL A 606 -32.50 18.46 6.18
N TRP A 607 -31.28 17.94 6.34
CA TRP A 607 -31.01 16.62 6.89
C TRP A 607 -31.17 16.65 8.42
N PRO A 608 -31.82 15.65 9.06
CA PRO A 608 -32.02 15.64 10.52
C PRO A 608 -30.71 15.77 11.29
N GLU A 609 -30.66 16.66 12.27
CA GLU A 609 -29.43 17.06 12.97
C GLU A 609 -28.75 15.91 13.71
N GLU A 610 -29.55 14.97 14.23
CA GLU A 610 -29.09 13.78 14.93
C GLU A 610 -28.47 12.72 14.01
N ARG A 611 -28.76 12.78 12.71
CA ARG A 611 -28.27 11.82 11.71
C ARG A 611 -26.95 12.29 11.09
N PRO A 612 -25.95 11.39 10.96
CA PRO A 612 -24.69 11.74 10.34
C PRO A 612 -24.84 12.20 8.90
N MET A 613 -24.00 13.16 8.51
CA MET A 613 -23.76 13.52 7.12
C MET A 613 -22.26 13.45 6.82
N THR A 614 -21.88 12.62 5.85
CA THR A 614 -20.49 12.43 5.43
C THR A 614 -20.26 13.03 4.05
N VAL A 615 -18.99 13.14 3.66
CA VAL A 615 -18.60 13.52 2.30
C VAL A 615 -17.62 12.51 1.75
N ARG A 616 -17.80 12.12 0.48
CA ARG A 616 -16.81 11.32 -0.24
C ARG A 616 -15.97 12.21 -1.13
N ILE A 617 -14.64 12.15 -1.01
CA ILE A 617 -13.71 12.96 -1.82
C ILE A 617 -12.71 12.09 -2.59
N SER A 618 -12.17 12.61 -3.69
CA SER A 618 -10.96 12.07 -4.32
C SER A 618 -9.75 12.81 -3.75
N ALA A 619 -8.89 12.11 -3.02
CA ALA A 619 -7.73 12.70 -2.36
C ALA A 619 -6.55 13.00 -3.30
N THR A 620 -6.58 12.47 -4.51
CA THR A 620 -5.68 12.84 -5.60
C THR A 620 -6.33 12.55 -6.94
N ASP A 621 -5.98 13.33 -7.96
CA ASP A 621 -6.43 13.10 -9.33
C ASP A 621 -5.56 12.10 -10.11
N TRP A 622 -4.41 11.67 -9.55
CA TRP A 622 -3.42 10.83 -10.25
C TRP A 622 -2.98 11.38 -11.61
N ALA A 623 -2.98 12.71 -11.75
CA ALA A 623 -2.60 13.43 -12.95
C ALA A 623 -1.86 14.73 -12.58
N GLU A 624 -0.89 15.11 -13.42
CA GLU A 624 -0.10 16.33 -13.22
C GLU A 624 -0.99 17.57 -13.21
N GLY A 625 -0.74 18.48 -12.27
CA GLY A 625 -1.53 19.71 -12.09
C GLY A 625 -2.92 19.48 -11.47
N GLY A 626 -3.27 18.25 -11.09
CA GLY A 626 -4.51 17.91 -10.39
C GLY A 626 -4.46 18.10 -8.88
N THR A 627 -5.55 17.72 -8.22
CA THR A 627 -5.66 17.71 -6.76
C THR A 627 -4.57 16.82 -6.13
N THR A 628 -3.89 17.37 -5.14
CA THR A 628 -2.83 16.71 -4.35
C THR A 628 -3.33 16.18 -3.01
N ALA A 629 -2.53 15.37 -2.32
CA ALA A 629 -2.84 14.90 -0.98
C ALA A 629 -2.96 16.05 0.04
N GLU A 630 -2.14 17.10 -0.13
CA GLU A 630 -2.18 18.34 0.64
C GLU A 630 -3.51 19.07 0.42
N ASP A 631 -3.94 19.23 -0.84
CA ASP A 631 -5.25 19.82 -1.15
C ASP A 631 -6.38 19.02 -0.52
N ALA A 632 -6.28 17.68 -0.50
CA ALA A 632 -7.29 16.82 0.09
C ALA A 632 -7.47 17.04 1.60
N VAL A 633 -6.39 17.33 2.33
CA VAL A 633 -6.46 17.71 3.75
C VAL A 633 -7.24 19.03 3.91
N GLU A 634 -6.96 20.03 3.08
CA GLU A 634 -7.66 21.32 3.13
C GLU A 634 -9.14 21.18 2.72
N ILE A 635 -9.44 20.36 1.72
CA ILE A 635 -10.81 20.03 1.32
C ILE A 635 -11.55 19.35 2.50
N ALA A 636 -10.92 18.37 3.15
CA ALA A 636 -11.50 17.69 4.30
C ALA A 636 -11.73 18.64 5.48
N ARG A 637 -10.77 19.52 5.80
CA ARG A 637 -10.93 20.58 6.82
C ARG A 637 -12.11 21.49 6.51
N ALA A 638 -12.26 21.91 5.26
CA ALA A 638 -13.37 22.75 4.84
C ALA A 638 -14.72 22.06 5.04
N PHE A 639 -14.91 20.83 4.57
CA PHE A 639 -16.17 20.10 4.80
C PHE A 639 -16.44 19.84 6.28
N THR A 640 -15.40 19.53 7.06
CA THR A 640 -15.52 19.32 8.51
C THR A 640 -15.99 20.60 9.21
N ALA A 641 -15.43 21.76 8.85
CA ALA A 641 -15.84 23.07 9.37
C ALA A 641 -17.31 23.41 9.04
N HIS A 642 -17.84 22.86 7.94
CA HIS A 642 -19.23 22.99 7.52
C HIS A 642 -20.16 21.91 8.10
N GLY A 643 -19.64 20.98 8.92
CA GLY A 643 -20.42 20.01 9.67
C GLY A 643 -20.43 18.58 9.10
N ALA A 644 -19.47 18.22 8.25
CA ALA A 644 -19.25 16.82 7.88
C ALA A 644 -18.76 16.00 9.09
N ASP A 645 -19.44 14.88 9.35
CA ASP A 645 -19.17 14.03 10.51
C ASP A 645 -18.06 13.00 10.26
N ALA A 646 -17.80 12.70 8.99
CA ALA A 646 -16.67 11.89 8.53
C ALA A 646 -16.37 12.14 7.04
N VAL A 647 -15.19 11.72 6.60
CA VAL A 647 -14.76 11.78 5.20
C VAL A 647 -14.51 10.36 4.66
N ASP A 648 -15.23 9.95 3.62
CA ASP A 648 -14.89 8.77 2.80
C ASP A 648 -13.81 9.15 1.79
N VAL A 649 -12.63 8.54 1.95
CA VAL A 649 -11.43 8.96 1.26
C VAL A 649 -11.14 8.01 0.10
N SER A 650 -11.55 8.43 -1.09
CA SER A 650 -11.25 7.77 -2.35
C SER A 650 -10.09 8.45 -3.09
N THR A 651 -9.75 7.98 -4.31
CA THR A 651 -8.80 8.65 -5.22
C THR A 651 -9.25 8.55 -6.68
N GLY A 652 -8.82 9.48 -7.52
CA GLY A 652 -8.87 9.40 -8.98
C GLY A 652 -10.27 9.53 -9.59
N GLN A 653 -10.38 8.99 -10.80
CA GLN A 653 -11.52 8.96 -11.71
C GLN A 653 -11.96 10.33 -12.24
N VAL A 654 -11.13 11.36 -12.07
CA VAL A 654 -11.43 12.75 -12.44
C VAL A 654 -11.17 13.03 -13.92
N VAL A 655 -10.04 12.54 -14.43
CA VAL A 655 -9.62 12.64 -15.83
C VAL A 655 -9.32 11.25 -16.39
N SER A 656 -9.55 11.04 -17.68
CA SER A 656 -9.37 9.74 -18.33
C SER A 656 -7.89 9.33 -18.52
N GLY A 657 -6.96 10.28 -18.46
CA GLY A 657 -5.52 10.04 -18.58
C GLY A 657 -4.79 9.81 -17.25
N GLU A 658 -5.52 9.59 -16.15
CA GLU A 658 -4.93 9.36 -14.83
C GLU A 658 -4.07 8.09 -14.77
N ARG A 659 -3.09 8.06 -13.85
CA ARG A 659 -2.17 6.93 -13.66
C ARG A 659 -2.12 6.46 -12.21
N PRO A 660 -3.20 5.85 -11.69
CA PRO A 660 -3.24 5.36 -10.32
C PRO A 660 -2.26 4.23 -10.08
N GLU A 661 -1.63 4.26 -8.90
CA GLU A 661 -0.71 3.22 -8.47
C GLU A 661 -1.41 2.20 -7.56
N PHE A 662 -2.02 1.20 -8.18
CA PHE A 662 -2.79 0.19 -7.45
C PHE A 662 -1.94 -0.72 -6.56
N GLY A 663 -2.55 -1.20 -5.48
CA GLY A 663 -1.97 -2.15 -4.54
C GLY A 663 -2.93 -2.45 -3.38
N ARG A 664 -2.52 -3.34 -2.46
CA ARG A 664 -3.28 -3.63 -1.23
C ARG A 664 -3.43 -2.34 -0.41
N SER A 665 -4.67 -1.95 -0.10
CA SER A 665 -4.98 -0.76 0.73
C SER A 665 -4.31 0.52 0.20
N TYR A 666 -4.20 0.68 -1.12
CA TYR A 666 -3.39 1.74 -1.73
C TYR A 666 -3.88 3.17 -1.45
N GLN A 667 -5.16 3.33 -1.07
CA GLN A 667 -5.74 4.64 -0.76
C GLN A 667 -5.66 5.00 0.73
N THR A 668 -5.37 4.02 1.60
CA THR A 668 -5.29 4.23 3.05
C THR A 668 -4.32 5.34 3.48
N PRO A 669 -3.13 5.54 2.86
CA PRO A 669 -2.24 6.64 3.24
C PRO A 669 -2.90 8.02 3.16
N PHE A 670 -3.78 8.24 2.17
CA PHE A 670 -4.53 9.50 2.06
C PHE A 670 -5.55 9.64 3.19
N ALA A 671 -6.24 8.54 3.54
CA ALA A 671 -7.20 8.52 4.65
C ALA A 671 -6.50 8.81 5.99
N GLU A 672 -5.38 8.14 6.23
CA GLU A 672 -4.55 8.32 7.43
C GLU A 672 -4.06 9.75 7.57
N ARG A 673 -3.58 10.35 6.47
CA ARG A 673 -3.14 11.75 6.45
C ARG A 673 -4.27 12.72 6.78
N ILE A 674 -5.43 12.57 6.14
CA ILE A 674 -6.62 13.40 6.44
C ILE A 674 -7.04 13.24 7.90
N ARG A 675 -7.10 12.00 8.39
CA ARG A 675 -7.47 11.72 9.79
C ARG A 675 -6.55 12.45 10.76
N HIS A 676 -5.24 12.42 10.53
CA HIS A 676 -4.27 13.04 11.41
C HIS A 676 -4.27 14.57 11.30
N GLU A 677 -4.20 15.11 10.09
CA GLU A 677 -4.02 16.55 9.87
C GLU A 677 -5.33 17.34 9.95
N ALA A 678 -6.46 16.77 9.51
CA ALA A 678 -7.77 17.40 9.61
C ALA A 678 -8.52 17.04 10.90
N ARG A 679 -8.04 16.03 11.65
CA ARG A 679 -8.63 15.58 12.93
C ARG A 679 -10.12 15.25 12.83
N VAL A 680 -10.50 14.60 11.74
CA VAL A 680 -11.87 14.18 11.43
C VAL A 680 -11.90 12.64 11.29
N PRO A 681 -12.99 11.97 11.68
CA PRO A 681 -13.16 10.56 11.36
C PRO A 681 -13.07 10.30 9.86
N VAL A 682 -12.40 9.20 9.48
CA VAL A 682 -12.27 8.82 8.06
C VAL A 682 -12.74 7.39 7.80
N ILE A 683 -13.31 7.20 6.62
CA ILE A 683 -13.65 5.90 6.05
C ILE A 683 -12.61 5.58 4.98
N ALA A 684 -11.82 4.53 5.19
CA ALA A 684 -10.83 4.09 4.21
C ALA A 684 -11.43 3.12 3.20
N VAL A 685 -11.12 3.33 1.91
CA VAL A 685 -11.40 2.41 0.80
C VAL A 685 -10.08 1.99 0.12
N GLY A 686 -10.17 1.36 -1.07
CA GLY A 686 -9.04 1.15 -1.95
C GLY A 686 -8.35 -0.20 -1.78
N ALA A 687 -9.04 -1.28 -2.22
CA ALA A 687 -8.52 -2.65 -2.19
C ALA A 687 -8.18 -3.17 -0.77
N ILE A 688 -9.08 -2.88 0.18
CA ILE A 688 -9.22 -3.61 1.45
C ILE A 688 -9.99 -4.89 1.13
N SER A 689 -9.48 -6.06 1.52
CA SER A 689 -10.01 -7.34 1.01
C SER A 689 -10.12 -8.46 2.03
N SER A 690 -9.44 -8.34 3.18
CA SER A 690 -9.48 -9.32 4.27
C SER A 690 -9.91 -8.69 5.59
N TRP A 691 -10.49 -9.47 6.49
CA TRP A 691 -10.81 -9.00 7.85
C TRP A 691 -9.55 -8.58 8.62
N ASP A 692 -8.41 -9.18 8.27
CA ASP A 692 -7.12 -8.86 8.84
C ASP A 692 -6.58 -7.49 8.36
N ASP A 693 -6.91 -7.06 7.12
CA ASP A 693 -6.74 -5.66 6.71
C ASP A 693 -7.50 -4.73 7.66
N VAL A 694 -8.78 -5.03 7.89
CA VAL A 694 -9.67 -4.17 8.69
C VAL A 694 -9.15 -4.05 10.12
N ASN A 695 -8.83 -5.18 10.78
CA ASN A 695 -8.27 -5.17 12.13
C ASN A 695 -6.94 -4.38 12.20
N SER A 696 -6.06 -4.59 11.23
CA SER A 696 -4.77 -3.89 11.16
C SER A 696 -4.94 -2.39 11.02
N LEU A 697 -5.78 -1.94 10.09
CA LEU A 697 -6.00 -0.52 9.81
C LEU A 697 -6.64 0.22 10.98
N ILE A 698 -7.62 -0.42 11.64
CA ILE A 698 -8.31 0.15 12.81
C ILE A 698 -7.36 0.26 14.00
N LEU A 699 -6.63 -0.82 14.35
CA LEU A 699 -5.72 -0.79 15.50
C LEU A 699 -4.53 0.14 15.29
N ALA A 700 -3.99 0.21 14.07
CA ALA A 700 -2.91 1.13 13.73
C ALA A 700 -3.35 2.60 13.80
N GLY A 701 -4.66 2.89 13.87
CA GLY A 701 -5.19 4.25 13.94
C GLY A 701 -5.21 4.96 12.59
N ARG A 702 -5.17 4.20 11.49
CA ARG A 702 -5.14 4.72 10.11
C ARG A 702 -6.51 5.14 9.61
N THR A 703 -7.56 4.57 10.18
CA THR A 703 -8.95 4.83 9.80
C THR A 703 -9.89 4.49 10.95
N ASP A 704 -11.12 5.01 10.90
CA ASP A 704 -12.15 4.74 11.91
C ASP A 704 -13.18 3.72 11.41
N LEU A 705 -13.35 3.60 10.09
CA LEU A 705 -14.23 2.66 9.39
C LEU A 705 -13.56 2.15 8.11
N CYS A 706 -13.79 0.89 7.74
CA CYS A 706 -13.29 0.34 6.48
C CYS A 706 -14.45 0.05 5.54
N ALA A 707 -14.42 0.63 4.35
CA ALA A 707 -15.39 0.39 3.30
C ALA A 707 -14.86 -0.61 2.26
N LEU A 708 -15.60 -1.72 2.11
CA LEU A 708 -15.26 -2.81 1.21
C LEU A 708 -16.34 -2.92 0.11
N ALA A 709 -15.89 -2.90 -1.15
CA ALA A 709 -16.75 -3.01 -2.33
C ALA A 709 -16.80 -4.46 -2.85
N ARG A 710 -15.88 -4.81 -3.76
CA ARG A 710 -15.80 -6.13 -4.43
C ARG A 710 -15.87 -7.35 -3.50
N PRO A 711 -15.27 -7.37 -2.29
CA PRO A 711 -15.47 -8.47 -1.35
C PRO A 711 -16.94 -8.76 -1.05
N HIS A 712 -17.78 -7.73 -0.90
CA HIS A 712 -19.23 -7.88 -0.69
C HIS A 712 -20.02 -8.17 -1.98
N LEU A 713 -19.43 -7.97 -3.16
CA LEU A 713 -20.01 -8.49 -4.42
C LEU A 713 -19.76 -9.98 -4.56
N TYR A 714 -18.55 -10.43 -4.23
CA TYR A 714 -18.18 -11.84 -4.22
C TYR A 714 -18.94 -12.63 -3.15
N ASP A 715 -19.08 -12.04 -1.96
CA ASP A 715 -19.71 -12.67 -0.80
C ASP A 715 -20.57 -11.66 -0.02
N PRO A 716 -21.91 -11.68 -0.15
CA PRO A 716 -22.79 -10.77 0.59
C PRO A 716 -22.74 -10.98 2.11
N HIS A 717 -22.29 -12.15 2.58
CA HIS A 717 -22.16 -12.51 4.00
C HIS A 717 -20.72 -12.42 4.50
N TRP A 718 -19.84 -11.70 3.78
CA TRP A 718 -18.42 -11.58 4.10
C TRP A 718 -18.14 -11.22 5.55
N THR A 719 -18.94 -10.31 6.15
CA THR A 719 -18.74 -9.92 7.56
C THR A 719 -19.12 -11.03 8.55
N LEU A 720 -20.14 -11.83 8.24
CA LEU A 720 -20.49 -13.04 9.01
C LEU A 720 -19.38 -14.09 8.90
N HIS A 721 -18.86 -14.33 7.69
CA HIS A 721 -17.77 -15.28 7.48
C HIS A 721 -16.47 -14.82 8.16
N ALA A 722 -16.14 -13.53 8.09
CA ALA A 722 -15.03 -12.94 8.84
C ALA A 722 -15.17 -13.16 10.35
N ALA A 723 -16.39 -13.07 10.91
CA ALA A 723 -16.64 -13.39 12.31
C ALA A 723 -16.39 -14.87 12.61
N ALA A 724 -16.91 -15.78 11.77
CA ALA A 724 -16.74 -17.22 11.93
C ALA A 724 -15.26 -17.66 11.82
N GLU A 725 -14.50 -17.08 10.88
CA GLU A 725 -13.06 -17.31 10.71
C GLU A 725 -12.25 -16.85 11.93
N GLN A 726 -12.67 -15.78 12.59
CA GLN A 726 -12.08 -15.27 13.83
C GLN A 726 -12.66 -15.93 15.10
N GLY A 727 -13.62 -16.86 14.97
CA GLY A 727 -14.31 -17.47 16.10
C GLY A 727 -15.12 -16.49 16.97
N TYR A 728 -15.58 -15.38 16.40
CA TYR A 728 -16.30 -14.34 17.11
C TYR A 728 -17.83 -14.53 17.03
N GLU A 729 -18.49 -14.58 18.20
CA GLU A 729 -19.96 -14.69 18.33
C GLU A 729 -20.55 -13.54 19.18
N GLY A 730 -19.82 -12.43 19.35
CA GLY A 730 -20.23 -11.31 20.19
C GLY A 730 -21.17 -10.30 19.50
N PRO A 731 -21.66 -9.27 20.22
CA PRO A 731 -22.75 -8.38 19.78
C PRO A 731 -22.41 -7.48 18.60
N GLY A 732 -21.13 -7.40 18.20
CA GLY A 732 -20.70 -6.62 17.04
C GLY A 732 -21.15 -7.23 15.70
N VAL A 733 -21.67 -8.46 15.71
CA VAL A 733 -22.20 -9.13 14.52
C VAL A 733 -23.33 -10.08 14.93
N HIS A 734 -24.39 -10.16 14.14
CA HIS A 734 -25.53 -11.02 14.43
C HIS A 734 -25.86 -11.87 13.20
N TRP A 735 -25.84 -13.18 13.39
CA TRP A 735 -26.35 -14.12 12.39
C TRP A 735 -27.88 -14.12 12.48
N PRO A 736 -28.62 -13.82 11.39
CA PRO A 736 -30.06 -14.00 11.37
C PRO A 736 -30.45 -15.40 11.83
N ASP A 737 -31.54 -15.55 12.60
CA ASP A 737 -31.97 -16.84 13.16
C ASP A 737 -32.04 -17.97 12.11
N PRO A 738 -32.58 -17.73 10.90
CA PRO A 738 -32.61 -18.76 9.85
C PRO A 738 -31.22 -19.19 9.35
N TYR A 739 -30.17 -18.40 9.56
CA TYR A 739 -28.81 -18.67 9.10
C TYR A 739 -27.92 -19.33 10.16
N LEU A 740 -28.40 -19.49 11.39
CA LEU A 740 -27.60 -20.04 12.51
C LEU A 740 -26.99 -21.41 12.22
N ALA A 741 -27.66 -22.26 11.42
CA ALA A 741 -27.11 -23.55 11.02
C ALA A 741 -25.85 -23.44 10.12
N GLY A 742 -25.69 -22.30 9.43
CA GLY A 742 -24.56 -21.98 8.55
C GLY A 742 -23.41 -21.22 9.23
N ARG A 743 -23.50 -20.93 10.54
CA ARG A 743 -22.51 -20.09 11.25
C ARG A 743 -21.09 -20.66 11.38
N ARG A 744 -20.88 -21.89 10.92
CA ARG A 744 -19.59 -22.58 10.98
C ARG A 744 -19.06 -22.78 9.57
N PRO A 745 -17.72 -22.64 9.36
CA PRO A 745 -17.13 -22.95 8.07
C PRO A 745 -17.55 -24.36 7.60
N PRO A 746 -18.04 -24.51 6.35
CA PRO A 746 -18.38 -25.81 5.81
C PRO A 746 -17.18 -26.76 5.89
N ARG A 747 -17.42 -28.02 6.26
CA ARG A 747 -16.38 -29.03 6.20
C ARG A 747 -16.07 -29.34 4.74
N THR A 748 -15.04 -28.72 4.18
CA THR A 748 -14.45 -29.14 2.91
C THR A 748 -13.63 -30.42 3.14
N GLY A 749 -13.31 -31.15 2.06
CA GLY A 749 -12.53 -32.40 2.14
C GLY A 749 -11.29 -32.24 3.03
N ARG A 750 -10.98 -33.27 3.83
CA ARG A 750 -9.86 -33.27 4.80
C ARG A 750 -8.60 -32.70 4.16
N THR A 751 -8.09 -31.60 4.71
CA THR A 751 -6.66 -31.33 4.64
C THR A 751 -5.98 -32.39 5.50
N ASP A 752 -5.23 -33.30 4.88
CA ASP A 752 -4.57 -34.44 5.54
C ASP A 752 -3.44 -34.05 6.52
N ALA A 753 -3.41 -32.80 6.99
CA ALA A 753 -2.56 -32.41 8.09
C ALA A 753 -3.12 -33.04 9.39
N PRO A 754 -2.39 -33.97 10.04
CA PRO A 754 -2.82 -34.50 11.33
C PRO A 754 -2.91 -33.34 12.32
N LYS A 755 -4.11 -33.10 12.87
CA LYS A 755 -4.28 -32.16 13.97
C LYS A 755 -3.31 -32.54 15.09
N PRO A 756 -2.56 -31.59 15.69
CA PRO A 756 -1.68 -31.90 16.81
C PRO A 756 -2.53 -32.50 17.94
N ARG A 757 -2.32 -33.79 18.20
CA ARG A 757 -3.06 -34.56 19.23
C ARG A 757 -2.40 -34.46 20.62
N LEU A 758 -1.25 -33.79 20.72
CA LEU A 758 -0.45 -33.67 21.93
C LEU A 758 0.17 -32.27 22.00
N THR A 759 -0.31 -31.46 22.94
CA THR A 759 0.44 -30.35 23.51
C THR A 759 1.26 -30.92 24.66
N LEU A 760 2.56 -31.13 24.44
CA LEU A 760 3.48 -31.35 25.55
C LEU A 760 3.69 -29.98 26.20
N GLY A 761 3.13 -29.79 27.39
CA GLY A 761 3.27 -28.54 28.15
C GLY A 761 4.75 -28.24 28.39
N THR A 762 5.16 -27.01 28.11
CA THR A 762 6.38 -26.41 28.67
C THR A 762 6.15 -25.99 30.10
#